data_AF-A0A8H3VV18-F1
#
_entry.id   AF-A0A8H3VV18-F1
#
_cell.length_a   1.000
_cell.length_b   1.000
_cell.length_c   1.000
_cell.angle_alpha   90.00
_cell.angle_beta   90.00
_cell.angle_gamma   90.00
#
_symmetry.space_group_name_H-M   'P 1'
#
loop_
_entity.id
_entity.type
_entity.pdbx_description
1 polymer ?
#
loop_
_entity_poly.entity_id
_entity_poly.type
_entity_poly.pdbx_seq_one_letter_code
_entity_poly.pdbx_strand_id
1 'polypeptide(L)'
;MMVRGWSKQAVTLSAIAIRFAVASLATTATAMIAALAIETRGVPIDDLAQVSIARFSNNGPETFWISGLFNKTFLGIRLRVPLLLLLCTAVASQFTSTLLLSDFDRGLVTGFANQETILLATSPTIISTTVEDAELNFTTKDSYWSRYPKQFAAFAEYTEPGDSSDGVEDTGVTLRSFLPFSDQNDRASLLEFNGVAPVFDTRCLCVRPTFTSLLFDVTGPGDSGTMIGQISYANKIPGMPAPFVYNLTAEALGANVTDQILPTNFSCELRAWKPRERTICILKGQSSILEYLPGHEWPGGLAWVNDGLVSALDPIFDQTERGKSSWMPSPNTGNAYLIVESPSRPGVFLKAQPAPGPWSAVTLRNTTNNFDCSICWSDLTKPNCTHCVEISFRTSLCFDAFVSSMSIGDEYYPLFQDLNVSMSSSATRTEPTLVYNSTLKHFNTNMIAKQLGVGKEQHGYEERGILRLDGDRLMNIIKSARERWWGPNSTSDASININRWIMLQATTYWTPLVAFSSARSYTVANPNKVVYDIFNNTIQDTDSPAKALQAVLTVLLGSAYYDPLPFTNYNSKAWTVKTEFALIPIGSGGLIIVLVISCVHLLLVILVAADFASRSQISLLSNVWQAVAQIAENPVAAEILERADMMTDKEVSKEVKAGADPMRKGRVLIKIK
;
A
#
# COMPACT_ATOMS: atom_id res chain seq x y z
N MET A 1 3.05 23.93 3.13
CA MET A 1 2.08 24.93 2.61
C MET A 1 0.86 24.29 1.95
N MET A 2 1.06 23.28 1.08
CA MET A 2 0.00 22.70 0.25
C MET A 2 -0.97 21.81 1.03
N VAL A 3 -0.44 20.94 1.89
CA VAL A 3 -1.20 20.04 2.77
C VAL A 3 -2.16 20.80 3.69
N ARG A 4 -1.74 21.96 4.23
CA ARG A 4 -2.58 22.80 5.12
C ARG A 4 -3.53 23.75 4.39
N GLY A 5 -3.61 23.68 3.05
CA GLY A 5 -4.46 24.56 2.24
C GLY A 5 -4.04 26.04 2.19
N TRP A 6 -2.86 26.39 2.73
CA TRP A 6 -2.36 27.77 2.75
C TRP A 6 -2.01 28.29 1.36
N SER A 7 -1.81 27.41 0.37
CA SER A 7 -1.63 27.79 -1.04
C SER A 7 -2.83 28.58 -1.57
N LYS A 8 -4.05 28.10 -1.33
CA LYS A 8 -5.28 28.82 -1.73
C LYS A 8 -5.36 30.20 -1.08
N GLN A 9 -5.07 30.28 0.23
CA GLN A 9 -5.10 31.55 0.97
C GLN A 9 -4.08 32.55 0.42
N ALA A 10 -2.84 32.12 0.18
CA ALA A 10 -1.80 32.97 -0.38
C ALA A 10 -2.14 33.48 -1.79
N VAL A 11 -2.70 32.61 -2.65
CA VAL A 11 -3.16 33.01 -3.99
C VAL A 11 -4.29 34.02 -3.91
N THR A 12 -5.27 33.81 -3.02
CA THR A 12 -6.37 34.78 -2.84
C THR A 12 -5.88 36.12 -2.33
N LEU A 13 -4.93 36.14 -1.37
CA LEU A 13 -4.37 37.36 -0.83
C LEU A 13 -3.56 38.13 -1.88
N SER A 14 -2.75 37.42 -2.66
CA SER A 14 -1.97 38.02 -3.76
C SER A 14 -2.88 38.59 -4.85
N ALA A 15 -3.95 37.89 -5.20
CA ALA A 15 -4.94 38.37 -6.17
C ALA A 15 -5.68 39.62 -5.69
N ILE A 16 -6.00 39.72 -4.39
CA ILE A 16 -6.58 40.92 -3.79
C ILE A 16 -5.62 42.11 -3.92
N ALA A 17 -4.33 41.91 -3.59
CA ALA A 17 -3.32 42.96 -3.72
C ALA A 17 -3.17 43.45 -5.17
N ILE A 18 -3.13 42.53 -6.15
CA ILE A 18 -3.07 42.87 -7.58
C ILE A 18 -4.31 43.66 -8.01
N ARG A 19 -5.52 43.20 -7.64
CA ARG A 19 -6.77 43.90 -7.98
C ARG A 19 -6.82 45.32 -7.39
N PHE A 20 -6.38 45.48 -6.14
CA PHE A 20 -6.33 46.79 -5.50
C PHE A 20 -5.39 47.74 -6.23
N ALA A 21 -4.18 47.28 -6.56
CA ALA A 21 -3.21 48.08 -7.31
C ALA A 21 -3.73 48.47 -8.71
N VAL A 22 -4.29 47.52 -9.46
CA VAL A 22 -4.89 47.79 -10.78
C VAL A 22 -6.05 48.78 -10.67
N ALA A 23 -6.93 48.64 -9.67
CA ALA A 23 -8.02 49.59 -9.47
C ALA A 23 -7.51 51.01 -9.17
N SER A 24 -6.57 51.17 -8.23
CA SER A 24 -5.99 52.48 -7.89
C SER A 24 -5.32 53.15 -9.10
N LEU A 25 -4.58 52.38 -9.89
CA LEU A 25 -3.94 52.88 -11.11
C LEU A 25 -4.95 53.21 -12.21
N ALA A 26 -6.03 52.44 -12.34
CA ALA A 26 -7.09 52.71 -13.29
C ALA A 26 -7.88 54.00 -12.94
N THR A 27 -8.17 54.23 -11.66
CA THR A 27 -8.83 55.46 -11.15
C THR A 27 -7.99 56.70 -11.43
N THR A 28 -6.68 56.63 -11.16
CA THR A 28 -5.75 57.75 -11.42
C THR A 28 -5.58 58.02 -12.91
N ALA A 29 -5.40 56.98 -13.74
CA ALA A 29 -5.34 57.12 -15.19
C ALA A 29 -6.66 57.67 -15.79
N THR A 30 -7.81 57.30 -15.24
CA THR A 30 -9.11 57.82 -15.68
C THR A 30 -9.24 59.32 -15.39
N ALA A 31 -8.78 59.76 -14.21
CA ALA A 31 -8.73 61.18 -13.88
C ALA A 31 -7.80 61.97 -14.83
N MET A 32 -6.65 61.40 -15.20
CA MET A 32 -5.72 61.99 -16.19
C MET A 32 -6.36 62.10 -17.59
N ILE A 33 -7.07 61.07 -18.04
CA ILE A 33 -7.79 61.08 -19.32
C ILE A 33 -8.88 62.16 -19.31
N ALA A 34 -9.63 62.29 -18.21
CA ALA A 34 -10.66 63.31 -18.07
C ALA A 34 -10.07 64.73 -18.13
N ALA A 35 -8.92 64.96 -17.51
CA ALA A 35 -8.19 66.23 -17.59
C ALA A 35 -7.71 66.54 -19.01
N LEU A 36 -7.07 65.57 -19.68
CA LEU A 36 -6.62 65.72 -21.07
C LEU A 36 -7.76 66.01 -22.04
N ALA A 37 -8.93 65.39 -21.82
CA ALA A 37 -10.11 65.57 -22.67
C ALA A 37 -10.59 67.02 -22.69
N ILE A 38 -10.62 67.66 -21.52
CA ILE A 38 -11.06 69.04 -21.33
C ILE A 38 -10.05 70.05 -21.89
N GLU A 39 -8.74 69.81 -21.71
CA GLU A 39 -7.71 70.80 -22.08
C GLU A 39 -7.31 70.78 -23.56
N THR A 40 -7.27 69.60 -24.19
CA THR A 40 -6.62 69.46 -25.51
C THR A 40 -7.59 69.51 -26.68
N ARG A 41 -8.75 68.84 -26.58
CA ARG A 41 -9.72 68.70 -27.68
C ARG A 41 -11.12 69.19 -27.35
N GLY A 42 -11.41 69.38 -26.08
CA GLY A 42 -12.71 69.77 -25.57
C GLY A 42 -13.71 68.62 -25.59
N VAL A 43 -14.70 68.72 -24.70
CA VAL A 43 -15.77 67.74 -24.49
C VAL A 43 -17.10 68.36 -24.95
N PRO A 44 -18.07 67.58 -25.46
CA PRO A 44 -19.43 68.08 -25.64
C PRO A 44 -19.96 68.74 -24.36
N ILE A 45 -20.68 69.85 -24.50
CA ILE A 45 -21.08 70.64 -23.33
C ILE A 45 -22.04 69.90 -22.38
N ASP A 46 -22.82 68.95 -22.91
CA ASP A 46 -23.70 68.06 -22.13
C ASP A 46 -22.92 67.04 -21.28
N ASP A 47 -21.69 66.72 -21.68
CA ASP A 47 -20.80 65.78 -20.99
C ASP A 47 -19.74 66.50 -20.12
N LEU A 48 -19.67 67.84 -20.20
CA LEU A 48 -18.62 68.65 -19.58
C LEU A 48 -18.59 68.53 -18.05
N ALA A 49 -19.76 68.54 -17.41
CA ALA A 49 -19.88 68.43 -15.96
C ALA A 49 -19.41 67.05 -15.47
N GLN A 50 -19.85 65.97 -16.13
CA GLN A 50 -19.45 64.60 -15.80
C GLN A 50 -17.93 64.42 -15.94
N VAL A 51 -17.34 64.88 -17.05
CA VAL A 51 -15.90 64.76 -17.27
C VAL A 51 -15.11 65.64 -16.30
N SER A 52 -15.61 66.82 -15.94
CA SER A 52 -14.94 67.70 -14.98
C SER A 52 -14.91 67.10 -13.57
N ILE A 53 -16.04 66.55 -13.09
CA ILE A 53 -16.16 65.90 -11.78
C ILE A 53 -15.25 64.66 -11.71
N ALA A 54 -15.19 63.88 -12.78
CA ALA A 54 -14.37 62.65 -12.85
C ALA A 54 -12.86 62.88 -12.65
N ARG A 55 -12.36 64.11 -12.83
CA ARG A 55 -10.96 64.47 -12.52
C ARG A 55 -10.64 64.46 -11.04
N PHE A 56 -11.66 64.61 -10.20
CA PHE A 56 -11.55 64.54 -8.75
C PHE A 56 -12.13 63.23 -8.21
N SER A 57 -13.37 62.90 -8.60
CA SER A 57 -14.10 61.75 -8.09
C SER A 57 -14.53 60.85 -9.24
N ASN A 58 -13.88 59.70 -9.37
CA ASN A 58 -14.26 58.64 -10.30
C ASN A 58 -14.01 57.28 -9.64
N ASN A 59 -14.70 56.25 -10.11
CA ASN A 59 -14.48 54.88 -9.62
C ASN A 59 -13.45 54.11 -10.46
N GLY A 60 -13.02 54.69 -11.60
CA GLY A 60 -12.22 54.01 -12.60
C GLY A 60 -12.79 54.20 -14.01
N PRO A 61 -12.25 53.47 -15.00
CA PRO A 61 -12.66 53.58 -16.40
C PRO A 61 -14.13 53.19 -16.63
N GLU A 62 -14.74 52.44 -15.71
CA GLU A 62 -16.18 52.16 -15.70
C GLU A 62 -17.03 53.40 -15.46
N THR A 63 -16.48 54.54 -15.04
CA THR A 63 -17.24 55.79 -14.94
C THR A 63 -17.69 56.29 -16.32
N PHE A 64 -16.94 55.94 -17.37
CA PHE A 64 -17.15 56.43 -18.73
C PHE A 64 -17.51 55.33 -19.75
N TRP A 65 -17.80 54.11 -19.32
CA TRP A 65 -17.97 52.97 -20.23
C TRP A 65 -19.08 53.17 -21.28
N ILE A 66 -20.25 53.70 -20.89
CA ILE A 66 -21.38 53.94 -21.80
C ILE A 66 -20.99 54.99 -22.85
N SER A 67 -20.54 56.16 -22.40
CA SER A 67 -20.16 57.27 -23.27
C SER A 67 -18.95 56.90 -24.14
N GLY A 68 -17.99 56.16 -23.58
CA GLY A 68 -16.81 55.64 -24.27
C GLY A 68 -17.11 54.56 -25.30
N LEU A 69 -18.14 53.72 -25.14
CA LEU A 69 -18.50 52.67 -26.11
C LEU A 69 -19.48 53.16 -27.18
N PHE A 70 -20.49 53.93 -26.80
CA PHE A 70 -21.62 54.24 -27.68
C PHE A 70 -21.57 55.65 -28.29
N ASN A 71 -20.88 56.61 -27.66
CA ASN A 71 -20.84 57.99 -28.14
C ASN A 71 -19.51 58.31 -28.85
N LYS A 72 -19.50 58.23 -30.20
CA LYS A 72 -18.29 58.55 -31.01
C LYS A 72 -17.82 60.01 -30.86
N THR A 73 -18.71 60.89 -30.44
CA THR A 73 -18.44 62.33 -30.26
C THR A 73 -17.87 62.68 -28.88
N PHE A 74 -17.97 61.78 -27.89
CA PHE A 74 -17.56 61.98 -26.50
C PHE A 74 -16.06 62.24 -26.33
N LEU A 75 -15.21 61.31 -26.79
CA LEU A 75 -13.74 61.41 -26.71
C LEU A 75 -13.11 61.17 -28.07
N GLY A 76 -12.07 61.95 -28.39
CA GLY A 76 -11.25 61.69 -29.58
C GLY A 76 -10.56 60.32 -29.51
N ILE A 77 -10.33 59.69 -30.66
CA ILE A 77 -9.87 58.29 -30.73
C ILE A 77 -8.59 58.01 -29.90
N ARG A 78 -7.69 58.99 -29.79
CA ARG A 78 -6.46 58.90 -29.00
C ARG A 78 -6.67 58.72 -27.50
N LEU A 79 -7.74 59.28 -26.92
CA LEU A 79 -8.08 59.15 -25.50
C LEU A 79 -9.09 58.02 -25.26
N ARG A 80 -9.94 57.77 -26.26
CA ARG A 80 -10.96 56.73 -26.22
C ARG A 80 -10.38 55.32 -26.21
N VAL A 81 -9.37 55.05 -27.03
CA VAL A 81 -8.70 53.73 -27.09
C VAL A 81 -8.05 53.34 -25.76
N PRO A 82 -7.18 54.16 -25.14
CA PRO A 82 -6.59 53.80 -23.85
C PRO A 82 -7.63 53.68 -22.73
N LEU A 83 -8.69 54.49 -22.73
CA LEU A 83 -9.79 54.36 -21.77
C LEU A 83 -10.50 52.99 -21.88
N LEU A 84 -10.80 52.54 -23.10
CA LEU A 84 -11.44 51.24 -23.32
C LEU A 84 -10.49 50.07 -22.98
N LEU A 85 -9.19 50.20 -23.27
CA LEU A 85 -8.21 49.17 -22.91
C LEU A 85 -7.98 49.11 -21.39
N LEU A 86 -8.00 50.26 -20.70
CA LEU A 86 -7.99 50.32 -19.23
C LEU A 86 -9.24 49.66 -18.65
N LEU A 87 -10.42 49.89 -19.24
CA LEU A 87 -11.65 49.19 -18.84
C LEU A 87 -11.53 47.67 -19.02
N CYS A 88 -11.07 47.21 -20.18
CA CYS A 88 -10.89 45.77 -20.45
C CYS A 88 -9.91 45.11 -19.47
N THR A 89 -8.77 45.74 -19.22
CA THR A 89 -7.77 45.21 -18.29
C THR A 89 -8.23 45.26 -16.83
N ALA A 90 -8.94 46.32 -16.42
CA ALA A 90 -9.55 46.41 -15.09
C ALA A 90 -10.60 45.31 -14.87
N VAL A 91 -11.50 45.10 -15.83
CA VAL A 91 -12.50 44.02 -15.78
C VAL A 91 -11.82 42.64 -15.77
N ALA A 92 -10.82 42.42 -16.63
CA ALA A 92 -10.10 41.15 -16.67
C ALA A 92 -9.38 40.85 -15.34
N SER A 93 -8.83 41.86 -14.67
CA SER A 93 -8.18 41.70 -13.36
C SER A 93 -9.14 41.24 -12.25
N GLN A 94 -10.45 41.43 -12.41
CA GLN A 94 -11.43 40.88 -11.48
C GLN A 94 -11.44 39.35 -11.48
N PHE A 95 -10.89 38.71 -12.50
CA PHE A 95 -10.74 37.25 -12.58
C PHE A 95 -9.37 36.74 -12.13
N THR A 96 -8.49 37.59 -11.59
CA THR A 96 -7.11 37.20 -11.18
C THR A 96 -7.07 35.99 -10.24
N SER A 97 -7.92 35.90 -9.21
CA SER A 97 -7.93 34.72 -8.32
C SER A 97 -8.31 33.45 -9.08
N THR A 98 -9.28 33.53 -10.00
CA THR A 98 -9.75 32.39 -10.79
C THR A 98 -8.68 31.92 -11.77
N LEU A 99 -8.00 32.87 -12.43
CA LEU A 99 -6.88 32.59 -13.33
C LEU A 99 -5.70 31.96 -12.56
N LEU A 100 -5.31 32.51 -11.41
CA LEU A 100 -4.24 31.90 -10.61
C LEU A 100 -4.62 30.52 -10.06
N LEU A 101 -5.90 30.30 -9.71
CA LEU A 101 -6.38 29.01 -9.24
C LEU A 101 -6.56 27.98 -10.37
N SER A 102 -6.71 28.41 -11.64
CA SER A 102 -6.81 27.47 -12.77
C SER A 102 -5.50 26.73 -13.04
N ASP A 103 -4.38 27.22 -12.52
CA ASP A 103 -3.08 26.53 -12.59
C ASP A 103 -2.95 25.41 -11.55
N PHE A 104 -3.90 25.30 -10.61
CA PHE A 104 -3.89 24.28 -9.57
C PHE A 104 -4.83 23.13 -9.92
N ASP A 105 -4.37 21.91 -9.63
CA ASP A 105 -5.21 20.72 -9.66
C ASP A 105 -4.95 19.87 -8.41
N ARG A 106 -5.82 18.87 -8.16
CA ARG A 106 -5.65 17.95 -7.05
C ARG A 106 -4.60 16.90 -7.39
N GLY A 107 -3.52 16.89 -6.63
CA GLY A 107 -2.48 15.87 -6.72
C GLY A 107 -2.20 15.22 -5.35
N LEU A 108 -1.55 14.08 -5.38
CA LEU A 108 -1.04 13.42 -4.18
C LEU A 108 0.26 14.10 -3.74
N VAL A 109 0.35 14.43 -2.46
CA VAL A 109 1.57 14.95 -1.84
C VAL A 109 1.88 14.16 -0.58
N THR A 110 3.14 14.14 -0.18
CA THR A 110 3.56 13.56 1.09
C THR A 110 2.97 14.38 2.25
N GLY A 111 2.21 13.72 3.11
CA GLY A 111 1.71 14.29 4.36
C GLY A 111 2.84 14.52 5.37
N PHE A 112 2.46 14.95 6.58
CA PHE A 112 3.41 15.09 7.68
C PHE A 112 3.43 13.82 8.54
N ALA A 113 4.55 13.59 9.21
CA ALA A 113 4.65 12.55 10.21
C ALA A 113 3.65 12.82 11.35
N ASN A 114 2.71 11.91 11.53
CA ASN A 114 1.68 11.99 12.56
C ASN A 114 1.77 10.75 13.46
N GLN A 115 1.55 10.95 14.75
CA GLN A 115 1.39 9.83 15.68
C GLN A 115 -0.07 9.39 15.66
N GLU A 116 -0.31 8.16 15.24
CA GLU A 116 -1.63 7.56 15.17
C GLU A 116 -1.72 6.39 16.17
N THR A 117 -2.91 6.17 16.70
CA THR A 117 -3.22 4.97 17.48
C THR A 117 -3.60 3.87 16.51
N ILE A 118 -2.82 2.79 16.49
CA ILE A 118 -3.06 1.61 15.66
C ILE A 118 -3.64 0.48 16.51
N LEU A 119 -4.37 -0.41 15.85
CA LEU A 119 -4.87 -1.64 16.44
C LEU A 119 -3.93 -2.77 16.06
N LEU A 120 -3.48 -3.55 17.05
CA LEU A 120 -2.78 -4.79 16.80
C LEU A 120 -3.77 -5.94 16.92
N ALA A 121 -3.71 -6.87 15.95
CA ALA A 121 -4.41 -8.13 16.05
C ALA A 121 -3.72 -9.07 17.05
N THR A 122 -3.60 -8.63 18.30
CA THR A 122 -3.37 -9.52 19.45
C THR A 122 -4.71 -9.97 19.99
N SER A 123 -4.78 -11.20 20.51
CA SER A 123 -5.97 -11.87 21.09
C SER A 123 -7.08 -10.90 21.55
N PRO A 124 -8.36 -11.17 21.20
CA PRO A 124 -9.44 -10.27 21.53
C PRO A 124 -9.58 -10.17 23.05
N THR A 125 -9.31 -8.99 23.62
CA THR A 125 -10.08 -8.55 24.79
C THR A 125 -11.48 -8.28 24.29
N ILE A 126 -12.27 -9.35 24.13
CA ILE A 126 -13.70 -9.26 23.85
C ILE A 126 -14.29 -8.29 24.87
N ILE A 127 -15.07 -7.34 24.34
CA ILE A 127 -15.78 -6.31 25.08
C ILE A 127 -16.51 -6.94 26.27
N SER A 128 -15.97 -6.76 27.48
CA SER A 128 -16.65 -6.92 28.78
C SER A 128 -17.56 -8.14 28.96
N THR A 129 -17.20 -9.31 28.46
CA THR A 129 -17.89 -10.55 28.82
C THR A 129 -16.88 -11.57 29.31
N THR A 130 -17.18 -12.13 30.48
CA THR A 130 -16.58 -13.34 31.01
C THR A 130 -16.49 -14.38 29.90
N VAL A 131 -15.31 -15.00 29.76
CA VAL A 131 -14.95 -15.94 28.68
C VAL A 131 -15.91 -17.15 28.61
N GLU A 132 -16.76 -17.35 29.61
CA GLU A 132 -17.77 -18.40 29.66
C GLU A 132 -19.06 -18.07 28.88
N ASP A 133 -19.39 -16.80 28.62
CA ASP A 133 -20.64 -16.42 27.92
C ASP A 133 -20.43 -16.07 26.44
N ALA A 134 -19.17 -15.89 26.02
CA ALA A 134 -18.80 -15.74 24.63
C ALA A 134 -18.43 -17.09 24.00
N GLU A 135 -19.35 -18.06 24.09
CA GLU A 135 -19.65 -18.91 22.94
C GLU A 135 -20.16 -18.01 21.81
N LEU A 136 -19.30 -17.12 21.31
CA LEU A 136 -19.46 -16.60 19.98
C LEU A 136 -19.51 -17.86 19.10
N ASN A 137 -20.66 -18.04 18.46
CA ASN A 137 -20.89 -18.96 17.35
C ASN A 137 -19.95 -18.69 16.16
N PHE A 138 -18.66 -18.42 16.38
CA PHE A 138 -17.56 -18.76 15.48
C PHE A 138 -17.32 -20.27 15.55
N THR A 139 -18.39 -21.05 15.36
CA THR A 139 -18.33 -22.43 14.92
C THR A 139 -17.83 -22.45 13.47
N THR A 140 -16.64 -21.91 13.18
CA THR A 140 -16.00 -22.19 11.89
C THR A 140 -15.27 -23.51 12.05
N LYS A 141 -16.00 -24.59 11.74
CA LYS A 141 -15.47 -25.91 11.41
C LYS A 141 -14.38 -25.91 10.31
N ASP A 142 -14.08 -24.77 9.70
CA ASP A 142 -13.33 -24.66 8.45
C ASP A 142 -12.00 -23.93 8.63
N SER A 143 -10.91 -24.61 8.26
CA SER A 143 -9.53 -24.10 8.23
C SER A 143 -9.36 -22.95 7.23
N TYR A 144 -8.41 -22.02 7.46
CA TYR A 144 -8.06 -20.97 6.49
C TYR A 144 -7.66 -21.50 5.12
N TRP A 145 -7.14 -22.74 5.08
CA TRP A 145 -6.87 -23.45 3.84
C TRP A 145 -8.12 -23.60 2.97
N SER A 146 -9.30 -23.85 3.58
CA SER A 146 -10.58 -24.06 2.90
C SER A 146 -11.38 -22.76 2.74
N ARG A 147 -10.98 -21.68 3.44
CA ARG A 147 -11.63 -20.38 3.38
C ARG A 147 -11.20 -19.57 2.14
N TYR A 148 -12.12 -18.78 1.61
CA TYR A 148 -11.81 -17.81 0.56
C TYR A 148 -11.00 -16.63 1.14
N PRO A 149 -9.77 -16.35 0.66
CA PRO A 149 -9.00 -15.19 1.08
C PRO A 149 -9.71 -13.90 0.66
N LYS A 150 -10.04 -13.02 1.60
CA LYS A 150 -10.84 -11.80 1.32
C LYS A 150 -10.02 -10.68 0.68
N GLN A 151 -8.74 -10.59 0.99
CA GLN A 151 -7.86 -9.50 0.55
C GLN A 151 -6.40 -9.96 0.44
N PHE A 152 -5.64 -9.28 -0.42
CA PHE A 152 -4.19 -9.47 -0.62
C PHE A 152 -3.48 -8.19 -0.20
N ALA A 153 -3.52 -7.95 1.11
CA ALA A 153 -3.05 -6.71 1.70
C ALA A 153 -1.57 -6.46 1.42
N ALA A 154 -1.20 -5.19 1.22
CA ALA A 154 0.20 -4.81 1.13
C ALA A 154 0.92 -5.06 2.48
N PHE A 155 2.20 -5.41 2.37
CA PHE A 155 3.05 -5.75 3.51
C PHE A 155 4.43 -5.09 3.33
N ALA A 156 5.26 -5.15 4.36
CA ALA A 156 6.66 -4.78 4.28
C ALA A 156 7.52 -6.05 4.22
N GLU A 157 8.60 -6.02 3.44
CA GLU A 157 9.49 -7.17 3.28
C GLU A 157 10.96 -6.79 3.43
N TYR A 158 11.70 -7.69 4.04
CA TYR A 158 13.16 -7.77 3.99
C TYR A 158 13.54 -9.18 3.56
N THR A 159 14.45 -9.29 2.59
CA THR A 159 14.87 -10.58 2.05
C THR A 159 16.38 -10.61 1.83
N GLU A 160 16.96 -11.78 2.09
CA GLU A 160 18.31 -12.16 1.70
C GLU A 160 18.24 -13.40 0.79
N PRO A 161 19.11 -13.50 -0.24
CA PRO A 161 19.11 -14.65 -1.14
C PRO A 161 19.44 -15.94 -0.39
N GLY A 162 18.72 -17.02 -0.72
CA GLY A 162 19.00 -18.36 -0.20
C GLY A 162 20.00 -19.14 -1.04
N ASP A 163 20.48 -20.24 -0.48
CA ASP A 163 21.40 -21.16 -1.16
C ASP A 163 20.63 -22.31 -1.82
N SER A 164 20.50 -22.24 -3.15
CA SER A 164 19.86 -23.30 -3.95
C SER A 164 20.90 -24.07 -4.76
N SER A 165 20.81 -25.40 -4.75
CA SER A 165 21.69 -26.32 -5.48
C SER A 165 20.90 -27.53 -5.99
N ASP A 166 21.53 -28.44 -6.75
CA ASP A 166 20.79 -29.64 -7.17
C ASP A 166 20.38 -30.49 -5.95
N GLY A 167 19.08 -30.73 -5.81
CA GLY A 167 18.50 -31.44 -4.66
C GLY A 167 18.12 -30.57 -3.46
N VAL A 168 18.40 -29.26 -3.49
CA VAL A 168 18.07 -28.33 -2.39
C VAL A 168 17.64 -26.98 -2.94
N GLU A 169 16.52 -26.45 -2.46
CA GLU A 169 16.02 -25.14 -2.83
C GLU A 169 15.65 -24.35 -1.59
N ASP A 170 16.36 -23.24 -1.37
CA ASP A 170 16.14 -22.32 -0.25
C ASP A 170 15.68 -20.98 -0.79
N THR A 171 14.54 -20.47 -0.29
CA THR A 171 14.09 -19.11 -0.64
C THR A 171 14.97 -18.04 -0.03
N GLY A 172 15.75 -18.37 1.00
CA GLY A 172 16.52 -17.42 1.81
C GLY A 172 15.66 -16.73 2.87
N VAL A 173 16.32 -15.99 3.75
CA VAL A 173 15.66 -15.24 4.83
C VAL A 173 14.64 -14.30 4.22
N THR A 174 13.37 -14.41 4.63
CA THR A 174 12.29 -13.59 4.08
C THR A 174 11.37 -13.14 5.20
N LEU A 175 11.72 -12.01 5.81
CA LEU A 175 10.93 -11.39 6.86
C LEU A 175 9.83 -10.53 6.26
N ARG A 176 8.58 -10.86 6.58
CA ARG A 176 7.40 -10.11 6.17
C ARG A 176 6.72 -9.51 7.37
N SER A 177 6.31 -8.25 7.27
CA SER A 177 5.55 -7.57 8.29
C SER A 177 4.24 -7.03 7.74
N PHE A 178 3.12 -7.38 8.37
CA PHE A 178 1.81 -6.91 7.95
C PHE A 178 1.48 -5.56 8.55
N LEU A 179 0.81 -4.73 7.76
CA LEU A 179 0.43 -3.38 8.14
C LEU A 179 -0.77 -3.40 9.11
N PRO A 180 -0.69 -2.77 10.29
CA PRO A 180 -1.75 -2.77 11.31
C PRO A 180 -2.89 -1.79 10.99
N PHE A 181 -3.40 -1.83 9.76
CA PHE A 181 -4.53 -1.03 9.30
C PHE A 181 -5.55 -1.94 8.63
N SER A 182 -6.82 -1.87 9.07
CA SER A 182 -7.91 -2.62 8.47
C SER A 182 -8.34 -2.06 7.11
N ASP A 183 -8.29 -0.74 6.93
CA ASP A 183 -8.67 -0.07 5.69
C ASP A 183 -7.56 -0.19 4.62
N GLN A 184 -7.97 -0.56 3.41
CA GLN A 184 -7.10 -0.64 2.24
C GLN A 184 -6.51 0.72 1.85
N ASN A 185 -7.27 1.81 1.98
CA ASN A 185 -6.81 3.17 1.63
C ASN A 185 -5.70 3.64 2.58
N ASP A 186 -5.80 3.30 3.86
CA ASP A 186 -4.74 3.60 4.84
C ASP A 186 -3.46 2.85 4.49
N ARG A 187 -3.55 1.55 4.13
CA ARG A 187 -2.39 0.76 3.68
C ARG A 187 -1.80 1.25 2.36
N ALA A 188 -2.65 1.66 1.42
CA ALA A 188 -2.26 2.12 0.10
C ALA A 188 -1.53 3.47 0.11
N SER A 189 -1.94 4.38 0.99
CA SER A 189 -1.38 5.73 1.13
C SER A 189 -0.16 5.82 2.04
N LEU A 190 0.12 4.79 2.84
CA LEU A 190 1.23 4.76 3.80
C LEU A 190 2.60 4.79 3.10
N LEU A 191 3.41 5.80 3.39
CA LEU A 191 4.79 5.92 2.90
C LEU A 191 5.81 5.48 3.95
N GLU A 192 5.62 5.89 5.20
CA GLU A 192 6.50 5.52 6.31
C GLU A 192 5.67 5.03 7.50
N PHE A 193 6.18 4.02 8.19
CA PHE A 193 5.61 3.48 9.42
C PHE A 193 6.72 3.15 10.40
N ASN A 194 6.60 3.64 11.63
CA ASN A 194 7.51 3.32 12.73
C ASN A 194 6.70 3.04 14.00
N GLY A 195 6.66 1.78 14.40
CA GLY A 195 5.81 1.31 15.49
C GLY A 195 5.80 -0.21 15.58
N VAL A 196 4.97 -0.73 16.48
CA VAL A 196 4.81 -2.18 16.64
C VAL A 196 3.97 -2.75 15.51
N ALA A 197 4.41 -3.84 14.90
CA ALA A 197 3.66 -4.60 13.91
C ALA A 197 4.09 -6.08 13.94
N PRO A 198 3.24 -7.01 13.44
CA PRO A 198 3.60 -8.43 13.40
C PRO A 198 4.71 -8.68 12.37
N VAL A 199 5.65 -9.56 12.71
CA VAL A 199 6.73 -10.00 11.82
C VAL A 199 6.71 -11.53 11.71
N PHE A 200 6.91 -12.03 10.49
CA PHE A 200 6.94 -13.45 10.15
C PHE A 200 8.20 -13.77 9.34
N ASP A 201 8.87 -14.86 9.67
CA ASP A 201 9.85 -15.45 8.77
C ASP A 201 9.13 -16.44 7.84
N THR A 202 8.99 -16.05 6.58
CA THR A 202 8.31 -16.84 5.54
C THR A 202 9.29 -17.66 4.70
N ARG A 203 10.54 -17.80 5.14
CA ARG A 203 11.53 -18.66 4.49
C ARG A 203 11.02 -20.10 4.39
N CYS A 204 11.21 -20.69 3.22
CA CYS A 204 10.90 -22.08 2.93
C CYS A 204 12.13 -22.76 2.33
N LEU A 205 12.41 -23.97 2.78
CA LEU A 205 13.47 -24.81 2.24
C LEU A 205 12.89 -26.14 1.78
N CYS A 206 13.17 -26.53 0.54
CA CYS A 206 12.81 -27.81 0.00
C CYS A 206 14.06 -28.65 -0.30
N VAL A 207 14.02 -29.91 0.05
CA VAL A 207 15.08 -30.88 -0.19
C VAL A 207 14.53 -32.11 -0.88
N ARG A 208 15.39 -32.75 -1.67
CA ARG A 208 15.08 -34.00 -2.36
C ARG A 208 14.87 -35.14 -1.36
N PRO A 209 13.66 -35.73 -1.29
CA PRO A 209 13.42 -36.85 -0.40
C PRO A 209 13.93 -38.17 -0.98
N THR A 210 14.36 -39.04 -0.08
CA THR A 210 14.62 -40.46 -0.33
C THR A 210 13.59 -41.30 0.40
N PHE A 211 13.13 -42.38 -0.22
CA PHE A 211 12.14 -43.28 0.36
C PHE A 211 12.76 -44.67 0.56
N THR A 212 12.60 -45.21 1.76
CA THR A 212 13.01 -46.59 2.07
C THR A 212 11.85 -47.55 1.84
N SER A 213 10.64 -47.12 2.18
CA SER A 213 9.40 -47.82 1.90
C SER A 213 8.32 -46.79 1.55
N LEU A 214 7.42 -47.14 0.64
CA LEU A 214 6.26 -46.31 0.31
C LEU A 214 5.10 -47.20 -0.17
N LEU A 215 3.93 -46.94 0.38
CA LEU A 215 2.70 -47.63 0.10
C LEU A 215 1.65 -46.59 -0.24
N PHE A 216 0.98 -46.71 -1.38
CA PHE A 216 -0.19 -45.90 -1.69
C PHE A 216 -1.42 -46.80 -1.78
N ASP A 217 -2.27 -46.69 -0.77
CA ASP A 217 -3.52 -47.43 -0.62
C ASP A 217 -4.72 -46.52 -0.90
N VAL A 218 -5.82 -47.07 -1.42
CA VAL A 218 -7.12 -46.38 -1.54
C VAL A 218 -8.06 -46.97 -0.50
N THR A 219 -8.07 -46.35 0.68
CA THR A 219 -8.91 -46.78 1.80
C THR A 219 -10.17 -45.94 1.87
N GLY A 220 -11.32 -46.49 1.44
CA GLY A 220 -12.66 -45.97 1.77
C GLY A 220 -13.58 -45.65 0.57
N PRO A 221 -14.89 -45.50 0.83
CA PRO A 221 -15.86 -45.06 -0.18
C PRO A 221 -15.68 -43.56 -0.48
N GLY A 222 -15.42 -43.20 -1.75
CA GLY A 222 -15.35 -41.80 -2.19
C GLY A 222 -13.99 -41.29 -2.65
N ASP A 223 -13.17 -42.11 -3.33
CA ASP A 223 -11.97 -41.65 -4.04
C ASP A 223 -10.89 -40.98 -3.14
N SER A 224 -10.71 -41.47 -1.91
CA SER A 224 -9.63 -41.07 -0.98
C SER A 224 -8.52 -42.12 -0.92
N GLY A 225 -7.26 -41.71 -1.05
CA GLY A 225 -6.09 -42.58 -0.90
C GLY A 225 -5.16 -42.15 0.22
N THR A 226 -4.37 -43.05 0.77
CA THR A 226 -3.40 -42.80 1.83
C THR A 226 -2.02 -43.27 1.39
N MET A 227 -1.03 -42.37 1.40
CA MET A 227 0.38 -42.70 1.23
C MET A 227 1.04 -42.87 2.59
N ILE A 228 1.64 -44.04 2.84
CA ILE A 228 2.33 -44.35 4.09
C ILE A 228 3.72 -44.88 3.74
N GLY A 229 4.75 -44.49 4.48
CA GLY A 229 6.09 -44.95 4.19
C GLY A 229 7.16 -44.40 5.12
N GLN A 230 8.40 -44.63 4.75
CA GLN A 230 9.59 -44.12 5.42
C GLN A 230 10.33 -43.15 4.52
N ILE A 231 10.47 -41.90 4.99
CA ILE A 231 11.11 -40.80 4.27
C ILE A 231 12.41 -40.37 4.97
N SER A 232 13.43 -40.05 4.19
CA SER A 232 14.68 -39.45 4.65
C SER A 232 15.16 -38.41 3.62
N TYR A 233 16.26 -37.73 3.90
CA TYR A 233 16.91 -36.77 3.01
C TYR A 233 18.43 -36.80 3.24
N ALA A 234 19.20 -36.08 2.42
CA ALA A 234 20.65 -36.11 2.50
C ALA A 234 21.18 -35.57 3.85
N ASN A 235 22.13 -36.29 4.46
CA ASN A 235 22.77 -35.90 5.73
C ASN A 235 23.57 -34.58 5.65
N LYS A 236 23.84 -34.08 4.45
CA LYS A 236 24.58 -32.83 4.22
C LYS A 236 23.90 -32.01 3.13
N ILE A 237 23.57 -30.77 3.45
CA ILE A 237 22.95 -29.81 2.55
C ILE A 237 23.97 -28.69 2.26
N PRO A 238 24.25 -28.36 0.99
CA PRO A 238 25.13 -27.25 0.65
C PRO A 238 24.65 -25.94 1.27
N GLY A 239 25.56 -25.13 1.81
CA GLY A 239 25.22 -23.84 2.45
C GLY A 239 24.66 -23.97 3.88
N MET A 240 24.30 -25.17 4.32
CA MET A 240 23.70 -25.39 5.64
C MET A 240 24.60 -26.19 6.58
N PRO A 241 24.51 -25.94 7.90
CA PRO A 241 25.14 -26.82 8.88
C PRO A 241 24.62 -28.24 8.79
N ALA A 242 25.46 -29.19 9.22
CA ALA A 242 25.00 -30.56 9.40
C ALA A 242 23.82 -30.58 10.38
N PRO A 243 22.75 -31.32 10.08
CA PRO A 243 21.59 -31.39 10.94
C PRO A 243 21.99 -31.86 12.32
N PHE A 244 21.47 -31.19 13.35
CA PHE A 244 21.74 -31.56 14.72
C PHE A 244 21.06 -32.90 15.05
N VAL A 245 21.88 -33.92 15.29
CA VAL A 245 21.44 -35.20 15.86
C VAL A 245 21.80 -35.15 17.35
N TYR A 246 20.79 -35.18 18.23
CA TYR A 246 21.07 -35.34 19.66
C TYR A 246 21.78 -36.69 19.86
N ASN A 247 23.07 -36.64 20.18
CA ASN A 247 23.77 -37.78 20.77
C ASN A 247 23.23 -37.97 22.18
N LEU A 248 22.09 -38.66 22.30
CA LEU A 248 21.74 -39.30 23.57
C LEU A 248 22.91 -40.22 23.90
N THR A 249 23.68 -39.83 24.92
CA THR A 249 24.83 -40.60 25.41
C THR A 249 24.40 -42.06 25.58
N ALA A 250 25.18 -42.97 25.01
CA ALA A 250 24.91 -44.41 24.98
C ALA A 250 24.59 -45.04 26.36
N GLU A 251 24.89 -44.34 27.46
CA GLU A 251 24.49 -44.73 28.83
C GLU A 251 22.98 -44.68 29.09
N ALA A 252 22.21 -43.83 28.40
CA ALA A 252 20.76 -43.73 28.60
C ALA A 252 19.93 -44.70 27.73
N LEU A 253 20.50 -45.23 26.65
CA LEU A 253 19.79 -46.06 25.65
C LEU A 253 20.51 -47.36 25.26
N GLY A 254 21.70 -47.66 25.80
CA GLY A 254 22.43 -48.90 25.54
C GLY A 254 22.84 -49.15 24.08
N ALA A 255 22.74 -48.14 23.20
CA ALA A 255 23.01 -48.25 21.77
C ALA A 255 23.92 -47.11 21.29
N ASN A 256 24.90 -47.44 20.44
CA ASN A 256 25.65 -46.47 19.66
C ASN A 256 24.73 -45.87 18.59
N VAL A 257 24.14 -44.70 18.87
CA VAL A 257 23.42 -43.93 17.85
C VAL A 257 24.45 -43.21 16.98
N THR A 258 24.55 -43.60 15.71
CA THR A 258 25.42 -42.94 14.73
C THR A 258 24.79 -41.65 14.21
N ASP A 259 25.62 -40.67 13.81
CA ASP A 259 25.27 -39.37 13.19
C ASP A 259 24.53 -39.50 11.83
N GLN A 260 23.37 -40.16 11.81
CA GLN A 260 22.57 -40.37 10.60
C GLN A 260 21.13 -39.91 10.79
N ILE A 261 20.58 -39.23 9.79
CA ILE A 261 19.15 -38.91 9.72
C ILE A 261 18.39 -40.22 9.57
N LEU A 262 17.67 -40.61 10.62
CA LEU A 262 16.87 -41.83 10.59
C LEU A 262 15.66 -41.64 9.66
N PRO A 263 15.33 -42.65 8.82
CA PRO A 263 14.08 -42.64 8.07
C PRO A 263 12.89 -42.46 9.01
N THR A 264 12.07 -41.45 8.74
CA THR A 264 10.88 -41.13 9.55
C THR A 264 9.65 -41.76 8.91
N ASN A 265 8.84 -42.45 9.73
CA ASN A 265 7.55 -42.95 9.29
C ASN A 265 6.60 -41.77 9.04
N PHE A 266 5.89 -41.79 7.92
CA PHE A 266 4.87 -40.80 7.63
C PHE A 266 3.60 -41.45 7.09
N SER A 267 2.49 -40.73 7.23
CA SER A 267 1.20 -41.03 6.63
C SER A 267 0.63 -39.74 6.04
N CYS A 268 0.07 -39.81 4.83
CA CYS A 268 -0.53 -38.70 4.12
C CYS A 268 -1.82 -39.14 3.41
N GLU A 269 -2.95 -38.52 3.76
CA GLU A 269 -4.29 -38.79 3.20
C GLU A 269 -4.62 -37.91 1.97
N LEU A 270 -4.48 -38.42 0.76
CA LEU A 270 -4.92 -37.75 -0.48
C LEU A 270 -6.46 -37.82 -0.63
N ARG A 271 -7.19 -36.75 -0.26
CA ARG A 271 -8.65 -36.64 -0.47
C ARG A 271 -9.02 -36.08 -1.85
N ALA A 272 -10.10 -36.61 -2.44
CA ALA A 272 -10.68 -36.23 -3.73
C ALA A 272 -9.73 -36.44 -4.91
N TRP A 273 -9.46 -37.71 -5.23
CA TRP A 273 -8.64 -38.16 -6.35
C TRP A 273 -9.10 -37.56 -7.69
N LYS A 274 -8.36 -36.54 -8.13
CA LYS A 274 -8.31 -36.10 -9.53
C LYS A 274 -6.89 -36.30 -10.04
N PRO A 275 -6.70 -37.07 -11.13
CA PRO A 275 -5.37 -37.32 -11.68
C PRO A 275 -4.65 -36.00 -12.00
N ARG A 276 -3.38 -35.89 -11.58
CA ARG A 276 -2.47 -34.73 -11.79
C ARG A 276 -2.72 -33.49 -10.93
N GLU A 277 -3.57 -33.57 -9.90
CA GLU A 277 -3.62 -32.50 -8.89
C GLU A 277 -2.44 -32.64 -7.92
N ARG A 278 -1.85 -31.50 -7.54
CA ARG A 278 -0.75 -31.44 -6.57
C ARG A 278 -1.33 -31.31 -5.18
N THR A 279 -0.81 -32.08 -4.23
CA THR A 279 -1.29 -32.14 -2.85
C THR A 279 -0.16 -31.83 -1.89
N ILE A 280 -0.51 -31.14 -0.80
CA ILE A 280 0.38 -30.83 0.30
C ILE A 280 0.00 -31.71 1.50
N CYS A 281 0.94 -32.54 1.94
CA CYS A 281 0.83 -33.28 3.18
C CYS A 281 1.64 -32.57 4.26
N ILE A 282 1.04 -32.31 5.42
CA ILE A 282 1.78 -31.79 6.56
C ILE A 282 2.33 -32.99 7.32
N LEU A 283 3.65 -33.11 7.36
CA LEU A 283 4.35 -34.19 8.05
C LEU A 283 4.61 -33.77 9.50
N LYS A 284 4.13 -34.57 10.44
CA LYS A 284 4.47 -34.36 11.85
C LYS A 284 5.83 -34.98 12.17
N GLY A 285 6.68 -34.26 12.89
CA GLY A 285 7.94 -34.77 13.44
C GLY A 285 7.76 -35.69 14.65
N GLN A 286 6.97 -36.77 14.54
CA GLN A 286 7.00 -37.83 15.55
C GLN A 286 7.96 -38.94 15.10
N SER A 287 9.21 -38.84 15.53
CA SER A 287 10.12 -39.97 15.60
C SER A 287 10.19 -40.45 17.05
N SER A 288 9.24 -41.27 17.49
CA SER A 288 9.39 -42.01 18.74
C SER A 288 10.54 -43.01 18.60
N ILE A 289 11.77 -42.65 19.00
CA ILE A 289 12.87 -43.62 19.18
C ILE A 289 12.48 -44.77 20.13
N LEU A 290 11.49 -44.55 21.00
CA LEU A 290 11.02 -45.52 21.99
C LEU A 290 10.08 -46.61 21.45
N GLU A 291 9.57 -46.51 20.22
CA GLU A 291 8.65 -47.55 19.69
C GLU A 291 9.36 -48.83 19.22
N TYR A 292 10.71 -48.84 19.22
CA TYR A 292 11.53 -49.97 18.78
C TYR A 292 12.27 -50.72 19.90
N LEU A 293 12.10 -50.34 21.17
CA LEU A 293 12.79 -51.01 22.29
C LEU A 293 11.79 -51.84 23.14
N PRO A 294 11.81 -53.18 23.04
CA PRO A 294 10.99 -54.01 23.92
C PRO A 294 11.57 -53.97 25.33
N GLY A 295 10.79 -53.47 26.31
CA GLY A 295 11.01 -53.78 27.73
C GLY A 295 11.31 -52.64 28.71
N HIS A 296 11.12 -51.35 28.38
CA HIS A 296 11.26 -50.27 29.37
C HIS A 296 9.92 -49.57 29.68
N GLU A 297 9.39 -49.85 30.88
CA GLU A 297 8.26 -49.16 31.51
C GLU A 297 8.73 -47.88 32.23
N TRP A 298 8.96 -46.77 31.51
CA TRP A 298 8.84 -45.41 32.06
C TRP A 298 8.37 -44.43 30.98
N PRO A 299 7.49 -43.45 31.29
CA PRO A 299 6.84 -42.61 30.30
C PRO A 299 7.62 -41.30 30.07
N GLY A 300 7.86 -40.92 28.80
CA GLY A 300 8.01 -39.49 28.45
C GLY A 300 9.24 -39.03 27.67
N GLY A 301 10.17 -39.88 27.23
CA GLY A 301 11.33 -39.45 26.44
C GLY A 301 11.06 -39.39 24.93
N LEU A 302 10.41 -38.34 24.42
CA LEU A 302 10.28 -38.11 22.98
C LEU A 302 11.58 -37.54 22.41
N ALA A 303 12.28 -38.29 21.56
CA ALA A 303 13.44 -37.78 20.83
C ALA A 303 13.00 -37.18 19.47
N TRP A 304 13.18 -35.88 19.30
CA TRP A 304 12.81 -35.16 18.08
C TRP A 304 13.93 -35.29 17.04
N VAL A 305 13.77 -36.15 16.04
CA VAL A 305 14.83 -36.43 15.04
C VAL A 305 14.70 -35.56 13.77
N ASN A 306 13.57 -34.87 13.58
CA ASN A 306 13.35 -34.00 12.41
C ASN A 306 13.80 -32.54 12.57
N ASP A 307 14.40 -32.18 13.71
CA ASP A 307 14.63 -30.78 14.08
C ASP A 307 15.90 -30.16 13.46
N GLY A 308 16.81 -31.00 12.94
CA GLY A 308 18.14 -30.56 12.52
C GLY A 308 18.16 -29.62 11.31
N LEU A 309 17.19 -29.73 10.41
CA LEU A 309 17.13 -28.87 9.22
C LEU A 309 16.31 -27.61 9.43
N VAL A 310 15.29 -27.69 10.29
CA VAL A 310 14.45 -26.55 10.63
C VAL A 310 15.20 -25.56 11.52
N SER A 311 15.98 -26.05 12.48
CA SER A 311 16.90 -25.22 13.26
C SER A 311 17.99 -24.54 12.40
N ALA A 312 18.38 -25.15 11.27
CA ALA A 312 19.30 -24.55 10.29
C ALA A 312 18.68 -23.41 9.47
N LEU A 313 17.34 -23.30 9.45
CA LEU A 313 16.64 -22.18 8.83
C LEU A 313 16.63 -20.92 9.69
N ASP A 314 16.97 -21.03 10.97
CA ASP A 314 17.10 -19.89 11.85
C ASP A 314 18.36 -19.08 11.50
N PRO A 315 18.23 -17.86 10.95
CA PRO A 315 19.38 -17.06 10.54
C PRO A 315 20.24 -16.58 11.72
N ILE A 316 19.78 -16.74 12.96
CA ILE A 316 20.42 -16.23 14.17
C ILE A 316 20.91 -17.37 15.08
N PHE A 317 20.63 -18.63 14.73
CA PHE A 317 21.04 -19.78 15.54
C PHE A 317 22.57 -19.96 15.52
N ASP A 318 23.21 -19.54 16.60
CA ASP A 318 24.66 -19.72 16.80
C ASP A 318 24.95 -21.15 17.24
N GLN A 319 25.56 -21.87 16.32
CA GLN A 319 26.11 -23.19 16.51
C GLN A 319 27.13 -23.29 17.67
N THR A 320 27.70 -22.22 18.21
CA THR A 320 28.68 -22.31 19.31
C THR A 320 28.04 -22.43 20.71
N GLU A 321 26.74 -22.14 20.84
CA GLU A 321 25.93 -22.40 22.04
C GLU A 321 25.59 -23.90 22.22
N ARG A 322 26.08 -24.76 21.30
CA ARG A 322 25.94 -26.24 21.14
C ARG A 322 26.09 -27.13 22.39
N GLY A 323 26.43 -26.60 23.57
CA GLY A 323 26.81 -27.39 24.75
C GLY A 323 26.30 -26.90 26.10
N LYS A 324 25.41 -25.89 26.18
CA LYS A 324 25.06 -25.26 27.46
C LYS A 324 23.79 -25.77 28.15
N SER A 325 22.88 -26.49 27.49
CA SER A 325 21.74 -27.11 28.17
C SER A 325 21.29 -28.43 27.53
N SER A 326 21.20 -29.48 28.35
CA SER A 326 20.88 -30.86 27.94
C SER A 326 19.38 -31.18 27.88
N TRP A 327 18.51 -30.21 28.19
CA TRP A 327 17.07 -30.45 28.44
C TRP A 327 16.11 -29.50 27.74
N MET A 328 16.58 -28.51 26.99
CA MET A 328 15.70 -27.57 26.28
C MET A 328 15.66 -27.91 24.79
N PRO A 329 14.47 -28.17 24.21
CA PRO A 329 14.36 -28.43 22.79
C PRO A 329 14.66 -27.15 21.99
N SER A 330 15.10 -27.30 20.74
CA SER A 330 15.37 -26.14 19.90
C SER A 330 14.07 -25.35 19.73
N PRO A 331 14.04 -24.03 20.00
CA PRO A 331 12.80 -23.26 19.98
C PRO A 331 12.29 -22.96 18.57
N ASN A 332 12.82 -23.60 17.52
CA ASN A 332 12.53 -23.26 16.13
C ASN A 332 12.30 -24.51 15.29
N THR A 333 11.24 -25.27 15.62
CA THR A 333 10.91 -26.57 15.02
C THR A 333 9.80 -26.48 13.96
N GLY A 334 9.80 -25.44 13.13
CA GLY A 334 8.95 -25.27 11.95
C GLY A 334 8.58 -26.52 11.16
N ASN A 335 7.50 -26.40 10.40
CA ASN A 335 6.75 -27.57 9.96
C ASN A 335 7.39 -28.22 8.73
N ALA A 336 7.27 -29.54 8.66
CA ALA A 336 7.66 -30.31 7.48
C ALA A 336 6.44 -30.57 6.58
N TYR A 337 6.63 -30.47 5.27
CA TYR A 337 5.61 -30.63 4.25
C TYR A 337 6.11 -31.60 3.19
N LEU A 338 5.31 -32.59 2.85
CA LEU A 338 5.53 -33.40 1.66
C LEU A 338 4.64 -32.88 0.55
N ILE A 339 5.27 -32.30 -0.47
CA ILE A 339 4.60 -31.88 -1.69
C ILE A 339 4.61 -33.06 -2.65
N VAL A 340 3.43 -33.48 -3.09
CA VAL A 340 3.25 -34.64 -3.94
C VAL A 340 2.43 -34.28 -5.17
N GLU A 341 2.96 -34.61 -6.35
CA GLU A 341 2.15 -34.68 -7.55
C GLU A 341 1.36 -35.99 -7.51
N SER A 342 0.07 -35.95 -7.16
CA SER A 342 -0.67 -37.16 -6.78
C SER A 342 -0.65 -38.24 -7.87
N PRO A 343 -0.31 -39.51 -7.52
CA PRO A 343 -0.32 -40.61 -8.48
C PRO A 343 -1.72 -40.84 -9.03
N SER A 344 -1.79 -41.28 -10.28
CA SER A 344 -3.08 -41.50 -10.94
C SER A 344 -3.81 -42.75 -10.46
N ARG A 345 -3.19 -43.68 -9.74
CA ARG A 345 -3.81 -44.94 -9.23
C ARG A 345 -3.02 -45.50 -8.03
N PRO A 346 -3.60 -46.38 -7.17
CA PRO A 346 -2.90 -47.07 -6.07
C PRO A 346 -1.63 -47.79 -6.53
N GLY A 347 -0.68 -48.04 -5.62
CA GLY A 347 0.52 -48.79 -5.98
C GLY A 347 1.54 -48.92 -4.86
N VAL A 348 2.49 -49.83 -5.07
CA VAL A 348 3.60 -50.11 -4.14
C VAL A 348 4.90 -49.49 -4.68
N PHE A 349 5.75 -49.00 -3.79
CA PHE A 349 7.06 -48.45 -4.13
C PHE A 349 7.87 -49.38 -5.03
N LEU A 350 8.35 -48.83 -6.16
CA LEU A 350 9.29 -49.53 -7.04
C LEU A 350 10.70 -48.92 -6.92
N LYS A 351 10.80 -47.61 -7.14
CA LYS A 351 12.07 -46.87 -7.07
C LYS A 351 11.81 -45.38 -6.86
N ALA A 352 12.77 -44.70 -6.23
CA ALA A 352 12.89 -43.26 -6.24
C ALA A 352 14.20 -42.88 -6.95
N GLN A 353 14.15 -41.90 -7.84
CA GLN A 353 15.31 -41.41 -8.58
C GLN A 353 15.40 -39.88 -8.47
N PRO A 354 16.62 -39.30 -8.47
CA PRO A 354 16.76 -37.85 -8.49
C PRO A 354 16.08 -37.23 -9.71
N ALA A 355 15.30 -36.17 -9.49
CA ALA A 355 14.76 -35.30 -10.54
C ALA A 355 15.35 -33.89 -10.41
N PRO A 356 15.37 -33.08 -11.47
CA PRO A 356 15.92 -31.72 -11.42
C PRO A 356 15.31 -30.88 -10.29
N GLY A 357 16.17 -30.11 -9.60
CA GLY A 357 15.77 -29.28 -8.46
C GLY A 357 15.60 -30.10 -7.17
N PRO A 358 14.74 -29.68 -6.24
CA PRO A 358 14.52 -30.37 -4.97
C PRO A 358 13.63 -31.62 -5.10
N TRP A 359 13.41 -32.10 -6.34
CA TRP A 359 12.43 -33.14 -6.63
C TRP A 359 13.04 -34.54 -6.64
N SER A 360 12.23 -35.50 -6.23
CA SER A 360 12.46 -36.95 -6.37
C SER A 360 11.38 -37.53 -7.27
N ALA A 361 11.77 -38.22 -8.35
CA ALA A 361 10.86 -38.97 -9.19
C ALA A 361 10.59 -40.34 -8.55
N VAL A 362 9.37 -40.54 -8.06
CA VAL A 362 8.92 -41.77 -7.43
C VAL A 362 8.12 -42.57 -8.45
N THR A 363 8.52 -43.82 -8.66
CA THR A 363 7.76 -44.79 -9.45
C THR A 363 7.10 -45.79 -8.53
N LEU A 364 5.78 -45.94 -8.68
CA LEU A 364 4.99 -47.00 -8.07
C LEU A 364 4.66 -48.07 -9.11
N ARG A 365 4.54 -49.31 -8.62
CA ARG A 365 3.99 -50.43 -9.36
C ARG A 365 2.52 -50.60 -9.00
N ASN A 366 1.64 -50.52 -9.99
CA ASN A 366 0.20 -50.74 -9.86
C ASN A 366 -0.26 -51.91 -10.74
N THR A 367 -1.39 -52.55 -10.44
CA THR A 367 -2.07 -53.49 -11.36
C THR A 367 -2.90 -52.74 -12.40
N THR A 368 -3.03 -53.26 -13.63
CA THR A 368 -3.96 -52.66 -14.61
C THR A 368 -4.90 -53.64 -15.30
N ASN A 369 -6.11 -53.12 -15.52
CA ASN A 369 -7.04 -53.31 -16.63
C ASN A 369 -8.22 -54.30 -16.56
N ASN A 370 -8.41 -55.19 -15.58
CA ASN A 370 -9.74 -55.84 -15.41
C ASN A 370 -9.92 -56.75 -14.17
N PHE A 371 -9.27 -56.48 -13.04
CA PHE A 371 -9.40 -57.36 -11.87
C PHE A 371 -9.82 -56.59 -10.64
N ASP A 372 -11.05 -56.83 -10.20
CA ASP A 372 -11.58 -56.52 -8.88
C ASP A 372 -10.81 -57.39 -7.86
N CYS A 373 -9.83 -56.81 -7.19
CA CYS A 373 -9.08 -57.54 -6.17
C CYS A 373 -8.64 -56.61 -5.04
N SER A 374 -9.43 -56.61 -3.98
CA SER A 374 -9.00 -56.30 -2.61
C SER A 374 -7.90 -57.24 -2.08
N ILE A 375 -7.48 -58.26 -2.85
CA ILE A 375 -6.54 -59.33 -2.48
C ILE A 375 -5.16 -59.20 -3.21
N CYS A 376 -4.96 -58.22 -4.11
CA CYS A 376 -3.77 -58.10 -4.97
C CYS A 376 -2.49 -57.56 -4.31
N TRP A 377 -2.51 -57.15 -3.05
CA TRP A 377 -1.33 -56.61 -2.35
C TRP A 377 -0.13 -57.56 -2.36
N SER A 378 -0.38 -58.87 -2.29
CA SER A 378 0.66 -59.90 -2.31
C SER A 378 1.34 -60.11 -3.67
N ASP A 379 0.73 -59.62 -4.76
CA ASP A 379 1.24 -59.80 -6.13
C ASP A 379 2.05 -58.59 -6.61
N LEU A 380 1.73 -57.39 -6.11
CA LEU A 380 2.47 -56.15 -6.37
C LEU A 380 3.91 -56.20 -5.84
N THR A 381 4.16 -56.98 -4.78
CA THR A 381 5.48 -57.17 -4.18
C THR A 381 6.33 -58.21 -4.90
N LYS A 382 5.76 -58.98 -5.84
CA LYS A 382 6.53 -59.96 -6.62
C LYS A 382 7.34 -59.28 -7.74
N PRO A 383 8.57 -59.72 -8.01
CA PRO A 383 9.45 -59.08 -8.97
C PRO A 383 8.92 -59.13 -10.42
N ASN A 384 8.24 -60.21 -10.83
CA ASN A 384 7.78 -60.46 -12.20
C ASN A 384 6.25 -60.36 -12.35
N CYS A 385 5.67 -59.17 -12.17
CA CYS A 385 4.26 -58.94 -12.45
C CYS A 385 4.04 -58.55 -13.92
N THR A 386 3.39 -59.42 -14.71
CA THR A 386 3.10 -59.20 -16.14
C THR A 386 1.91 -58.28 -16.40
N HIS A 387 1.08 -58.00 -15.39
CA HIS A 387 -0.14 -57.19 -15.49
C HIS A 387 -0.01 -55.84 -14.79
N CYS A 388 1.20 -55.46 -14.40
CA CYS A 388 1.47 -54.23 -13.66
C CYS A 388 1.86 -53.07 -14.60
N VAL A 389 1.46 -51.85 -14.25
CA VAL A 389 1.89 -50.60 -14.89
C VAL A 389 2.68 -49.78 -13.90
N GLU A 390 3.76 -49.18 -14.39
CA GLU A 390 4.56 -48.22 -13.66
C GLU A 390 3.93 -46.83 -13.73
N ILE A 391 3.75 -46.21 -12.57
CA ILE A 391 3.21 -44.86 -12.43
C ILE A 391 4.30 -44.01 -11.80
N SER A 392 4.71 -42.95 -12.48
CA SER A 392 5.74 -42.04 -11.95
C SER A 392 5.15 -40.68 -11.62
N PHE A 393 5.61 -40.10 -10.51
CA PHE A 393 5.27 -38.76 -10.06
C PHE A 393 6.44 -38.11 -9.32
N ARG A 394 6.38 -36.80 -9.06
CA ARG A 394 7.41 -36.08 -8.33
C ARG A 394 6.99 -35.80 -6.89
N THR A 395 7.94 -35.86 -5.98
CA THR A 395 7.79 -35.45 -4.58
C THR A 395 8.94 -34.56 -4.12
N SER A 396 8.64 -33.65 -3.20
CA SER A 396 9.61 -32.77 -2.56
C SER A 396 9.29 -32.65 -1.07
N LEU A 397 10.31 -32.68 -0.22
CA LEU A 397 10.18 -32.50 1.22
C LEU A 397 10.56 -31.06 1.57
N CYS A 398 9.65 -30.29 2.14
CA CYS A 398 9.84 -28.88 2.42
C CYS A 398 9.67 -28.55 3.89
N PHE A 399 10.30 -27.47 4.33
CA PHE A 399 10.32 -26.99 5.70
C PHE A 399 10.02 -25.49 5.69
N ASP A 400 9.26 -25.03 6.68
CA ASP A 400 9.09 -23.60 6.96
C ASP A 400 9.95 -23.15 8.15
N ALA A 401 10.20 -21.84 8.23
CA ALA A 401 10.89 -21.22 9.35
C ALA A 401 9.95 -20.78 10.49
N PHE A 402 8.70 -21.27 10.52
CA PHE A 402 7.75 -20.88 11.55
C PHE A 402 8.08 -21.55 12.87
N VAL A 403 7.88 -20.86 13.99
CA VAL A 403 8.05 -21.47 15.31
C VAL A 403 6.86 -22.41 15.55
N SER A 404 7.12 -23.71 15.72
CA SER A 404 6.09 -24.60 16.26
C SER A 404 5.83 -24.24 17.72
N SER A 405 4.57 -24.17 18.12
CA SER A 405 4.22 -23.90 19.51
C SER A 405 4.69 -25.06 20.38
N MET A 406 5.84 -24.90 21.02
CA MET A 406 6.29 -25.86 22.00
C MET A 406 5.71 -25.51 23.37
N SER A 407 5.03 -26.47 24.01
CA SER A 407 4.70 -26.37 25.43
C SER A 407 5.88 -26.87 26.24
N ILE A 408 6.49 -26.01 27.05
CA ILE A 408 7.34 -26.46 28.18
C ILE A 408 6.55 -26.11 29.44
N GLY A 409 5.79 -27.08 29.96
CA GLY A 409 4.86 -26.82 31.09
C GLY A 409 3.70 -25.90 30.69
N ASP A 410 3.33 -24.96 31.57
CA ASP A 410 2.23 -24.00 31.38
C ASP A 410 2.62 -22.79 30.49
N GLU A 411 3.86 -22.72 30.00
CA GLU A 411 4.33 -21.65 29.12
C GLU A 411 4.28 -22.08 27.65
N TYR A 412 3.66 -21.23 26.85
CA TYR A 412 3.36 -21.43 25.44
C TYR A 412 3.82 -20.19 24.66
N TYR A 413 4.53 -20.38 23.54
CA TYR A 413 5.19 -19.29 22.80
C TYR A 413 4.43 -18.93 21.50
N PRO A 414 4.18 -17.63 21.19
CA PRO A 414 3.36 -17.23 20.06
C PRO A 414 4.11 -17.20 18.71
N LEU A 415 3.40 -17.54 17.62
CA LEU A 415 3.87 -17.41 16.22
C LEU A 415 4.04 -15.97 15.74
N PHE A 416 3.33 -15.02 16.34
CA PHE A 416 3.36 -13.61 15.97
C PHE A 416 4.38 -12.90 16.87
N GLN A 417 5.45 -12.39 16.26
CA GLN A 417 6.37 -11.50 16.96
C GLN A 417 5.96 -10.07 16.66
N ASP A 418 5.20 -9.47 17.59
CA ASP A 418 4.91 -8.04 17.56
C ASP A 418 6.18 -7.28 17.90
N LEU A 419 6.83 -6.74 16.88
CA LEU A 419 8.13 -6.09 16.99
C LEU A 419 8.02 -4.64 16.57
N ASN A 420 8.88 -3.80 17.16
CA ASN A 420 9.02 -2.41 16.73
C ASN A 420 9.79 -2.38 15.41
N VAL A 421 9.09 -2.05 14.33
CA VAL A 421 9.59 -2.08 12.96
C VAL A 421 9.58 -0.70 12.34
N SER A 422 10.46 -0.52 11.36
CA SER A 422 10.49 0.65 10.50
C SER A 422 10.24 0.20 9.06
N MET A 423 9.24 0.77 8.42
CA MET A 423 8.85 0.46 7.05
C MET A 423 8.85 1.74 6.22
N SER A 424 9.27 1.64 4.96
CA SER A 424 9.36 2.80 4.06
C SER A 424 9.00 2.43 2.63
N SER A 425 8.51 3.42 1.89
CA SER A 425 8.22 3.36 0.46
C SER A 425 8.19 4.77 -0.11
N SER A 426 8.49 4.87 -1.39
CA SER A 426 8.57 6.12 -2.15
C SER A 426 7.26 6.47 -2.87
N ALA A 427 6.30 5.55 -2.95
CA ALA A 427 5.08 5.73 -3.72
C ALA A 427 3.84 5.12 -3.05
N THR A 428 2.67 5.59 -3.47
CA THR A 428 1.40 4.94 -3.16
C THR A 428 1.29 3.62 -3.89
N ARG A 429 0.65 2.64 -3.26
CA ARG A 429 0.52 1.28 -3.81
C ARG A 429 -0.93 0.90 -4.05
N THR A 430 -1.12 -0.17 -4.82
CA THR A 430 -2.44 -0.77 -5.08
C THR A 430 -2.37 -2.25 -4.76
N GLU A 431 -3.31 -2.73 -3.97
CA GLU A 431 -3.38 -4.14 -3.57
C GLU A 431 -3.96 -4.98 -4.73
N PRO A 432 -3.43 -6.20 -4.98
CA PRO A 432 -3.94 -7.08 -6.01
C PRO A 432 -5.40 -7.47 -5.79
N THR A 433 -6.14 -7.57 -6.90
CA THR A 433 -7.50 -8.11 -6.93
C THR A 433 -7.51 -9.46 -7.64
N LEU A 434 -8.37 -10.37 -7.17
CA LEU A 434 -8.60 -11.65 -7.82
C LEU A 434 -9.54 -11.47 -9.01
N VAL A 435 -9.10 -11.97 -10.17
CA VAL A 435 -9.92 -12.03 -11.37
C VAL A 435 -10.19 -13.48 -11.72
N TYR A 436 -11.46 -13.88 -11.75
CA TYR A 436 -11.85 -15.23 -12.14
C TYR A 436 -11.91 -15.36 -13.66
N ASN A 437 -11.17 -16.31 -14.23
CA ASN A 437 -11.24 -16.63 -15.65
C ASN A 437 -12.30 -17.72 -15.87
N SER A 438 -13.45 -17.33 -16.41
CA SER A 438 -14.58 -18.24 -16.66
C SER A 438 -14.28 -19.30 -17.73
N THR A 439 -13.44 -18.98 -18.71
CA THR A 439 -13.05 -19.90 -19.80
C THR A 439 -12.12 -21.00 -19.29
N LEU A 440 -11.12 -20.64 -18.50
CA LEU A 440 -10.15 -21.59 -17.95
C LEU A 440 -10.64 -22.24 -16.65
N LYS A 441 -11.70 -21.72 -16.02
CA LYS A 441 -12.16 -22.13 -14.69
C LYS A 441 -11.05 -22.04 -13.64
N HIS A 442 -10.20 -21.01 -13.73
CA HIS A 442 -9.11 -20.73 -12.78
C HIS A 442 -9.05 -19.24 -12.43
N PHE A 443 -8.57 -18.94 -11.24
CA PHE A 443 -8.26 -17.57 -10.84
C PHE A 443 -6.94 -17.15 -11.47
N ASN A 444 -6.89 -15.92 -11.99
CA ASN A 444 -5.63 -15.30 -12.40
C ASN A 444 -4.89 -14.84 -11.14
N THR A 445 -3.73 -15.45 -10.88
CA THR A 445 -2.91 -15.19 -9.68
C THR A 445 -1.65 -14.39 -9.99
N ASN A 446 -1.47 -13.88 -11.22
CA ASN A 446 -0.23 -13.23 -11.65
C ASN A 446 0.11 -12.00 -10.80
N MET A 447 -0.88 -11.15 -10.50
CA MET A 447 -0.68 -9.95 -9.67
C MET A 447 -0.31 -10.30 -8.22
N ILE A 448 -0.86 -11.41 -7.70
CA ILE A 448 -0.55 -11.92 -6.36
C ILE A 448 0.85 -12.51 -6.34
N ALA A 449 1.20 -13.34 -7.32
CA ALA A 449 2.54 -13.90 -7.47
C ALA A 449 3.61 -12.80 -7.62
N LYS A 450 3.29 -11.73 -8.35
CA LYS A 450 4.13 -10.53 -8.47
C LYS A 450 4.32 -9.86 -7.11
N GLN A 451 3.24 -9.52 -6.39
CA GLN A 451 3.32 -8.90 -5.06
C GLN A 451 4.15 -9.74 -4.08
N LEU A 452 3.95 -11.07 -4.09
CA LEU A 452 4.66 -12.03 -3.25
C LEU A 452 6.11 -12.32 -3.68
N GLY A 453 6.56 -11.82 -4.83
CA GLY A 453 7.95 -12.01 -5.30
C GLY A 453 8.29 -13.44 -5.71
N VAL A 454 7.28 -14.28 -5.97
CA VAL A 454 7.46 -15.72 -6.22
C VAL A 454 7.50 -16.08 -7.70
N GLY A 455 7.38 -15.10 -8.61
CA GLY A 455 7.49 -15.33 -10.06
C GLY A 455 8.93 -15.64 -10.52
N LYS A 456 9.07 -15.98 -11.80
CA LYS A 456 10.38 -16.07 -12.46
C LYS A 456 11.09 -14.73 -12.53
N GLU A 457 10.36 -13.68 -12.88
CA GLU A 457 10.87 -12.32 -12.95
C GLU A 457 10.99 -11.73 -11.54
N GLN A 458 12.16 -11.15 -11.26
CA GLN A 458 12.43 -10.46 -10.02
C GLN A 458 12.05 -9.00 -10.17
N HIS A 459 11.24 -8.51 -9.23
CA HIS A 459 10.73 -7.14 -9.22
C HIS A 459 11.14 -6.44 -7.92
N GLY A 460 11.45 -5.15 -8.00
CA GLY A 460 11.71 -4.34 -6.81
C GLY A 460 10.46 -4.12 -5.95
N TYR A 461 10.64 -3.62 -4.72
CA TYR A 461 9.56 -3.40 -3.76
C TYR A 461 8.41 -2.54 -4.32
N GLU A 462 8.73 -1.46 -5.03
CA GLU A 462 7.73 -0.55 -5.61
C GLU A 462 6.91 -1.19 -6.73
N GLU A 463 7.56 -1.94 -7.63
CA GLU A 463 6.87 -2.65 -8.71
C GLU A 463 5.94 -3.76 -8.20
N ARG A 464 6.27 -4.32 -7.03
CA ARG A 464 5.48 -5.31 -6.30
C ARG A 464 4.36 -4.69 -5.47
N GLY A 465 4.37 -3.37 -5.27
CA GLY A 465 3.39 -2.69 -4.44
C GLY A 465 3.48 -3.07 -2.96
N ILE A 466 4.71 -3.19 -2.43
CA ILE A 466 5.01 -3.50 -1.02
C ILE A 466 5.98 -2.47 -0.43
N LEU A 467 6.11 -2.44 0.89
CA LEU A 467 7.07 -1.59 1.59
C LEU A 467 8.41 -2.30 1.79
N ARG A 468 9.47 -1.53 1.92
CA ARG A 468 10.76 -2.01 2.40
C ARG A 468 10.77 -2.04 3.92
N LEU A 469 11.13 -3.18 4.50
CA LEU A 469 11.35 -3.35 5.93
C LEU A 469 12.82 -3.09 6.28
N ASP A 470 13.08 -2.39 7.38
CA ASP A 470 14.44 -2.18 7.92
C ASP A 470 14.96 -3.46 8.58
N GLY A 471 15.56 -4.34 7.77
CA GLY A 471 16.01 -5.66 8.17
C GLY A 471 17.18 -5.64 9.16
N ASP A 472 18.17 -4.77 8.99
CA ASP A 472 19.36 -4.75 9.86
C ASP A 472 18.98 -4.43 11.31
N ARG A 473 18.09 -3.44 11.51
CA ARG A 473 17.56 -3.11 12.83
C ARG A 473 16.71 -4.25 13.38
N LEU A 474 15.86 -4.84 12.55
CA LEU A 474 14.96 -5.92 12.95
C LEU A 474 15.71 -7.19 13.36
N MET A 475 16.71 -7.61 12.59
CA MET A 475 17.55 -8.78 12.88
C MET A 475 18.29 -8.62 14.22
N ASN A 476 18.79 -7.41 14.52
CA ASN A 476 19.39 -7.11 15.82
C ASN A 476 18.38 -7.20 16.97
N ILE A 477 17.13 -6.77 16.77
CA ILE A 477 16.04 -6.90 17.74
C ILE A 477 15.72 -8.38 17.98
N ILE A 478 15.56 -9.17 16.92
CA ILE A 478 15.26 -10.60 17.00
C ILE A 478 16.40 -11.33 17.73
N LYS A 479 17.66 -11.03 17.39
CA LYS A 479 18.84 -11.59 18.06
C LYS A 479 18.87 -11.26 19.56
N SER A 480 18.70 -10.00 19.91
CA SER A 480 18.69 -9.54 21.30
C SER A 480 17.52 -10.07 22.12
N ALA A 481 16.36 -10.28 21.47
CA ALA A 481 15.22 -10.92 22.10
C ALA A 481 15.56 -12.37 22.43
N ARG A 482 16.07 -13.14 21.47
CA ARG A 482 16.39 -14.56 21.67
C ARG A 482 17.55 -14.81 22.64
N GLU A 483 18.61 -14.01 22.63
CA GLU A 483 19.71 -14.13 23.64
C GLU A 483 19.20 -13.98 25.08
N ARG A 484 18.21 -13.11 25.30
CA ARG A 484 17.53 -12.95 26.60
C ARG A 484 16.78 -14.22 27.02
N TRP A 485 16.33 -15.03 26.07
CA TRP A 485 15.62 -16.28 26.34
C TRP A 485 16.58 -17.40 26.74
N TRP A 486 17.85 -17.34 26.31
CA TRP A 486 18.88 -18.36 26.60
C TRP A 486 19.75 -18.06 27.84
N GLY A 487 19.53 -16.93 28.54
CA GLY A 487 20.33 -16.56 29.71
C GLY A 487 20.01 -17.38 30.98
N PRO A 488 21.01 -17.86 31.74
CA PRO A 488 20.82 -18.67 32.97
C PRO A 488 20.13 -17.93 34.12
N ASN A 489 19.96 -16.60 34.00
CA ASN A 489 19.27 -15.74 34.95
C ASN A 489 17.96 -15.18 34.34
N SER A 490 17.17 -15.99 33.61
CA SER A 490 15.80 -15.60 33.22
C SER A 490 14.86 -15.60 34.45
N THR A 491 15.25 -14.90 35.51
CA THR A 491 14.39 -14.60 36.64
C THR A 491 13.40 -13.56 36.19
N SER A 492 12.18 -13.98 35.86
CA SER A 492 10.90 -13.29 36.11
C SER A 492 10.80 -11.76 35.89
N ASP A 493 11.65 -11.13 35.08
CA ASP A 493 11.55 -9.71 34.75
C ASP A 493 10.45 -9.54 33.69
N ALA A 494 9.23 -9.59 34.20
CA ALA A 494 7.94 -9.42 33.54
C ALA A 494 7.72 -8.00 32.99
N SER A 495 8.68 -7.47 32.22
CA SER A 495 8.56 -6.20 31.49
C SER A 495 8.57 -6.38 29.97
N ILE A 496 8.93 -7.56 29.45
CA ILE A 496 8.49 -7.99 28.11
C ILE A 496 7.11 -8.64 28.31
N ASN A 497 6.10 -7.80 28.47
CA ASN A 497 4.71 -8.18 28.68
C ASN A 497 4.13 -8.79 27.37
N ILE A 498 4.66 -9.93 26.94
CA ILE A 498 4.07 -10.76 25.88
C ILE A 498 2.81 -11.36 26.48
N ASN A 499 1.66 -10.78 26.13
CA ASN A 499 0.36 -11.07 26.71
C ASN A 499 0.10 -12.58 26.86
N ARG A 500 0.07 -13.02 28.12
CA ARG A 500 -0.16 -14.38 28.64
C ARG A 500 -1.47 -15.06 28.17
N TRP A 501 -2.30 -14.39 27.37
CA TRP A 501 -3.64 -14.86 26.94
C TRP A 501 -3.71 -15.42 25.52
N ILE A 502 -2.73 -15.15 24.64
CA ILE A 502 -2.78 -15.61 23.23
C ILE A 502 -2.83 -17.16 23.14
N MET A 503 -2.45 -17.86 24.21
CA MET A 503 -2.25 -19.32 24.20
C MET A 503 -3.39 -20.14 24.83
N LEU A 504 -4.25 -19.57 25.69
CA LEU A 504 -5.43 -20.30 26.22
C LEU A 504 -6.48 -20.61 25.13
N GLN A 505 -6.37 -19.96 23.97
CA GLN A 505 -7.22 -20.18 22.80
C GLN A 505 -6.47 -20.91 21.65
N ALA A 506 -5.17 -21.19 21.80
CA ALA A 506 -4.38 -21.88 20.77
C ALA A 506 -4.73 -23.38 20.67
N THR A 507 -5.35 -23.95 21.70
CA THR A 507 -6.01 -25.25 21.62
C THR A 507 -7.34 -25.20 20.89
N THR A 508 -7.88 -24.01 20.58
CA THR A 508 -9.29 -23.94 20.22
C THR A 508 -9.68 -23.00 19.07
N TYR A 509 -9.24 -21.74 18.90
CA TYR A 509 -9.99 -20.86 17.95
C TYR A 509 -9.31 -19.76 17.13
N TRP A 510 -8.01 -19.44 17.20
CA TRP A 510 -7.56 -18.14 16.61
C TRP A 510 -6.25 -18.10 15.84
N THR A 511 -5.57 -19.22 15.63
CA THR A 511 -4.26 -19.22 14.98
C THR A 511 -4.26 -20.12 13.73
N PRO A 512 -3.42 -19.81 12.72
CA PRO A 512 -3.07 -20.78 11.68
C PRO A 512 -2.60 -22.13 12.28
N LEU A 513 -2.22 -22.14 13.56
CA LEU A 513 -1.86 -23.30 14.37
C LEU A 513 -2.91 -24.43 14.36
N VAL A 514 -4.21 -24.17 14.19
CA VAL A 514 -5.21 -25.27 14.09
C VAL A 514 -5.06 -26.06 12.77
N ALA A 515 -4.33 -25.55 11.78
CA ALA A 515 -3.86 -26.36 10.65
C ALA A 515 -2.61 -27.20 10.98
N PHE A 516 -1.91 -26.94 12.09
CA PHE A 516 -0.55 -27.44 12.34
C PHE A 516 -0.31 -28.14 13.70
N SER A 517 -1.23 -28.10 14.67
CA SER A 517 -1.01 -28.74 15.97
C SER A 517 -2.17 -29.65 16.39
N SER A 518 -2.15 -30.89 15.89
CA SER A 518 -2.77 -32.01 16.61
C SER A 518 -1.97 -33.30 16.38
N ALA A 519 -2.33 -34.38 17.07
CA ALA A 519 -1.53 -35.60 17.22
C ALA A 519 -1.33 -36.46 15.96
N ARG A 520 -1.77 -36.02 14.76
CA ARG A 520 -1.73 -36.82 13.53
C ARG A 520 -1.13 -36.02 12.36
N SER A 521 -0.64 -36.70 11.33
CA SER A 521 -0.44 -36.07 10.02
C SER A 521 -1.82 -35.75 9.44
N TYR A 522 -1.98 -34.53 8.94
CA TYR A 522 -3.20 -34.10 8.25
C TYR A 522 -2.82 -33.66 6.85
N THR A 523 -3.68 -33.96 5.90
CA THR A 523 -3.63 -33.34 4.59
C THR A 523 -4.48 -32.09 4.56
N VAL A 524 -4.06 -31.15 3.72
CA VAL A 524 -4.91 -30.02 3.36
C VAL A 524 -6.05 -30.57 2.52
N ALA A 525 -7.08 -31.09 3.19
CA ALA A 525 -8.27 -31.61 2.56
C ALA A 525 -9.09 -30.44 2.02
N ASN A 526 -9.24 -30.36 0.69
CA ASN A 526 -10.05 -29.35 0.00
C ASN A 526 -9.63 -27.89 0.30
N PRO A 527 -8.43 -27.47 -0.15
CA PRO A 527 -8.11 -26.05 -0.13
C PRO A 527 -9.13 -25.27 -0.95
N ASN A 528 -9.38 -24.03 -0.56
CA ASN A 528 -10.13 -23.10 -1.37
C ASN A 528 -9.46 -23.00 -2.74
N LYS A 529 -10.26 -22.92 -3.79
CA LYS A 529 -9.77 -22.87 -5.16
C LYS A 529 -8.74 -21.76 -5.39
N VAL A 530 -8.87 -20.62 -4.73
CA VAL A 530 -7.89 -19.52 -4.82
C VAL A 530 -6.53 -19.95 -4.28
N VAL A 531 -6.50 -20.56 -3.09
CA VAL A 531 -5.26 -21.04 -2.44
C VAL A 531 -4.61 -22.12 -3.30
N TYR A 532 -5.41 -23.03 -3.84
CA TYR A 532 -4.97 -24.05 -4.80
C TYR A 532 -4.38 -23.43 -6.06
N ASP A 533 -5.07 -22.48 -6.69
CA ASP A 533 -4.61 -21.83 -7.92
C ASP A 533 -3.31 -21.03 -7.67
N ILE A 534 -3.13 -20.39 -6.50
CA ILE A 534 -1.88 -19.71 -6.13
C ILE A 534 -0.73 -20.71 -6.05
N PHE A 535 -0.91 -21.81 -5.33
CA PHE A 535 0.09 -22.86 -5.21
C PHE A 535 0.45 -23.44 -6.57
N ASN A 536 -0.58 -23.91 -7.29
CA ASN A 536 -0.40 -24.65 -8.52
C ASN A 536 0.17 -23.77 -9.64
N ASN A 537 -0.31 -22.53 -9.81
CA ASN A 537 0.23 -21.61 -10.81
C ASN A 537 1.68 -21.22 -10.50
N THR A 538 2.02 -21.03 -9.21
CA THR A 538 3.40 -20.71 -8.81
C THR A 538 4.36 -21.85 -9.13
N ILE A 539 4.01 -23.11 -8.80
CA ILE A 539 4.83 -24.27 -9.18
C ILE A 539 4.85 -24.44 -10.71
N GLN A 540 3.74 -24.28 -11.41
CA GLN A 540 3.70 -24.42 -12.88
C GLN A 540 4.58 -23.38 -13.56
N ASP A 541 4.64 -22.14 -13.05
CA ASP A 541 5.56 -21.15 -13.57
C ASP A 541 7.00 -21.51 -13.17
N THR A 542 7.30 -21.61 -11.88
CA THR A 542 8.70 -21.62 -11.40
C THR A 542 9.38 -22.98 -11.29
N ASP A 543 8.64 -24.09 -11.34
CA ASP A 543 9.06 -25.44 -10.91
C ASP A 543 9.58 -25.50 -9.46
N SER A 544 9.31 -24.47 -8.66
CA SER A 544 9.80 -24.27 -7.28
C SER A 544 8.73 -24.63 -6.25
N PRO A 545 8.83 -25.79 -5.57
CA PRO A 545 7.97 -26.10 -4.44
C PRO A 545 8.16 -25.13 -3.27
N ALA A 546 9.38 -24.61 -3.05
CA ALA A 546 9.68 -23.71 -1.94
C ALA A 546 8.97 -22.36 -2.09
N LYS A 547 9.04 -21.74 -3.29
CA LYS A 547 8.35 -20.48 -3.58
C LYS A 547 6.83 -20.64 -3.52
N ALA A 548 6.30 -21.74 -4.01
CA ALA A 548 4.86 -21.98 -3.97
C ALA A 548 4.34 -22.17 -2.54
N LEU A 549 5.09 -22.88 -1.70
CA LEU A 549 4.77 -23.01 -0.28
C LEU A 549 4.83 -21.64 0.42
N GLN A 550 5.92 -20.89 0.23
CA GLN A 550 6.08 -19.53 0.77
C GLN A 550 4.91 -18.61 0.37
N ALA A 551 4.46 -18.67 -0.89
CA ALA A 551 3.34 -17.88 -1.39
C ALA A 551 2.04 -18.17 -0.64
N VAL A 552 1.70 -19.45 -0.52
CA VAL A 552 0.48 -19.90 0.15
C VAL A 552 0.52 -19.54 1.64
N LEU A 553 1.62 -19.85 2.32
CA LEU A 553 1.76 -19.58 3.74
C LEU A 553 1.59 -18.08 4.03
N THR A 554 2.12 -17.21 3.19
CA THR A 554 1.97 -15.76 3.33
C THR A 554 0.51 -15.31 3.18
N VAL A 555 -0.23 -15.87 2.21
CA VAL A 555 -1.66 -15.56 2.01
C VAL A 555 -2.51 -16.03 3.19
N LEU A 556 -2.21 -17.21 3.72
CA LEU A 556 -2.90 -17.76 4.89
C LEU A 556 -2.62 -16.93 6.14
N LEU A 557 -1.36 -16.54 6.36
CA LEU A 557 -0.97 -15.64 7.46
C LEU A 557 -1.67 -14.28 7.35
N GLY A 558 -1.71 -13.71 6.15
CA GLY A 558 -2.41 -12.44 5.91
C GLY A 558 -3.90 -12.56 6.22
N SER A 559 -4.54 -13.65 5.78
CA SER A 559 -5.94 -13.93 6.10
C SER A 559 -6.17 -14.05 7.61
N ALA A 560 -5.30 -14.75 8.31
CA ALA A 560 -5.39 -14.94 9.76
C ALA A 560 -5.13 -13.65 10.56
N TYR A 561 -4.33 -12.73 10.03
CA TYR A 561 -4.07 -11.44 10.66
C TYR A 561 -5.20 -10.42 10.41
N TYR A 562 -5.63 -10.27 9.16
CA TYR A 562 -6.57 -9.22 8.77
C TYR A 562 -8.04 -9.54 9.04
N ASP A 563 -8.44 -10.82 9.08
CA ASP A 563 -9.82 -11.20 9.42
C ASP A 563 -10.26 -10.73 10.82
N PRO A 564 -9.45 -10.91 11.89
CA PRO A 564 -9.81 -10.46 13.23
C PRO A 564 -9.45 -8.99 13.52
N LEU A 565 -8.56 -8.36 12.75
CA LEU A 565 -8.03 -7.01 13.03
C LEU A 565 -9.11 -5.96 13.34
N PRO A 566 -10.25 -5.88 12.61
CA PRO A 566 -11.33 -4.92 12.91
C PRO A 566 -12.02 -5.11 14.26
N PHE A 567 -11.90 -6.28 14.89
CA PHE A 567 -12.56 -6.65 16.13
C PHE A 567 -11.64 -6.58 17.36
N THR A 568 -10.38 -6.18 17.17
CA THR A 568 -9.40 -6.07 18.25
C THR A 568 -9.38 -4.68 18.86
N ASN A 569 -9.01 -4.58 20.13
CA ASN A 569 -8.97 -3.33 20.91
C ASN A 569 -7.60 -3.07 21.55
N TYR A 570 -6.55 -3.77 21.11
CA TYR A 570 -5.21 -3.52 21.60
C TYR A 570 -4.59 -2.32 20.88
N ASN A 571 -4.54 -1.20 21.60
CA ASN A 571 -4.04 0.06 21.08
C ASN A 571 -2.52 0.15 21.25
N SER A 572 -1.83 0.42 20.15
CA SER A 572 -0.41 0.80 20.17
C SER A 572 -0.24 2.15 19.47
N LYS A 573 0.87 2.83 19.75
CA LYS A 573 1.19 4.10 19.10
C LYS A 573 2.20 3.86 17.99
N ALA A 574 1.93 4.40 16.81
CA ALA A 574 2.87 4.37 15.69
C ALA A 574 3.00 5.76 15.06
N TRP A 575 4.18 6.04 14.53
CA TRP A 575 4.41 7.19 13.66
C TRP A 575 4.16 6.78 12.22
N THR A 576 3.32 7.55 11.52
CA THR A 576 2.95 7.28 10.13
C THR A 576 3.17 8.52 9.28
N VAL A 577 3.58 8.30 8.03
CA VAL A 577 3.56 9.32 6.97
C VAL A 577 2.69 8.75 5.85
N LYS A 578 1.62 9.44 5.48
CA LYS A 578 0.70 9.03 4.41
C LYS A 578 0.70 10.06 3.28
N THR A 579 0.34 9.64 2.08
CA THR A 579 0.02 10.58 1.00
C THR A 579 -1.37 11.17 1.18
N GLU A 580 -1.49 12.47 0.95
CA GLU A 580 -2.75 13.20 1.04
C GLU A 580 -3.03 13.95 -0.27
N PHE A 581 -4.31 14.13 -0.60
CA PHE A 581 -4.70 14.96 -1.73
C PHE A 581 -4.59 16.45 -1.35
N ALA A 582 -3.75 17.18 -2.07
CA ALA A 582 -3.63 18.63 -1.95
C ALA A 582 -3.72 19.32 -3.31
N LEU A 583 -4.05 20.61 -3.31
CA LEU A 583 -3.99 21.43 -4.51
C LEU A 583 -2.54 21.80 -4.82
N ILE A 584 -2.06 21.31 -5.96
CA ILE A 584 -0.71 21.50 -6.45
C ILE A 584 -0.69 22.33 -7.75
N PRO A 585 0.30 23.20 -7.97
CA PRO A 585 0.44 23.92 -9.22
C PRO A 585 0.91 22.93 -10.30
N ILE A 586 0.06 22.66 -11.29
CA ILE A 586 0.38 21.81 -12.44
C ILE A 586 0.68 22.67 -13.67
N GLY A 587 0.10 23.87 -13.73
CA GLY A 587 0.28 24.81 -14.83
C GLY A 587 0.92 26.12 -14.40
N SER A 588 1.20 26.95 -15.41
CA SER A 588 1.57 28.37 -15.23
C SER A 588 0.80 29.29 -16.18
N GLY A 589 -0.21 28.76 -16.88
CA GLY A 589 -0.95 29.49 -17.91
C GLY A 589 -1.75 30.65 -17.32
N GLY A 590 -2.43 30.40 -16.21
CA GLY A 590 -3.15 31.40 -15.44
C GLY A 590 -2.24 32.51 -14.92
N LEU A 591 -1.08 32.16 -14.37
CA LEU A 591 -0.05 33.10 -13.92
C LEU A 591 0.46 33.96 -15.08
N ILE A 592 0.76 33.36 -16.23
CA ILE A 592 1.21 34.09 -17.42
C ILE A 592 0.14 35.08 -17.87
N ILE A 593 -1.13 34.66 -17.93
CA ILE A 593 -2.24 35.56 -18.33
C ILE A 593 -2.35 36.75 -17.37
N VAL A 594 -2.28 36.52 -16.06
CA VAL A 594 -2.34 37.59 -15.06
C VAL A 594 -1.16 38.56 -15.22
N LEU A 595 0.06 38.04 -15.39
CA LEU A 595 1.25 38.87 -15.60
C LEU A 595 1.13 39.72 -16.87
N VAL A 596 0.65 39.14 -17.98
CA VAL A 596 0.42 39.86 -19.23
C VAL A 596 -0.62 40.97 -19.05
N ILE A 597 -1.75 40.69 -18.40
CA ILE A 597 -2.79 41.69 -18.12
C ILE A 597 -2.22 42.83 -17.27
N SER A 598 -1.47 42.50 -16.21
CA SER A 598 -0.84 43.50 -15.34
C SER A 598 0.21 44.35 -16.07
N CYS A 599 1.06 43.74 -16.91
CA CYS A 599 2.04 44.46 -17.72
C CYS A 599 1.38 45.39 -18.74
N VAL A 600 0.35 44.93 -19.44
CA VAL A 600 -0.42 45.76 -20.39
C VAL A 600 -1.09 46.92 -19.65
N HIS A 601 -1.70 46.66 -18.49
CA HIS A 601 -2.33 47.69 -17.67
C HIS A 601 -1.32 48.77 -17.22
N LEU A 602 -0.17 48.36 -16.69
CA LEU A 602 0.90 49.28 -16.27
C LEU A 602 1.40 50.11 -17.45
N LEU A 603 1.60 49.49 -18.62
CA LEU A 603 2.05 50.19 -19.81
C LEU A 603 1.02 51.24 -20.27
N LEU A 604 -0.28 50.92 -20.24
CA LEU A 604 -1.34 51.88 -20.55
C LEU A 604 -1.35 53.07 -19.58
N VAL A 605 -1.21 52.81 -18.28
CA VAL A 605 -1.16 53.85 -17.25
C VAL A 605 0.07 54.75 -17.44
N ILE A 606 1.24 54.16 -17.73
CA ILE A 606 2.46 54.93 -18.02
C ILE A 606 2.29 55.80 -19.27
N LEU A 607 1.69 55.26 -20.33
CA LEU A 607 1.43 56.04 -21.55
C LEU A 607 0.47 57.20 -21.29
N VAL A 608 -0.60 56.97 -20.54
CA VAL A 608 -1.57 58.02 -20.15
C VAL A 608 -0.89 59.07 -19.27
N ALA A 609 -0.08 58.65 -18.29
CA ALA A 609 0.65 59.55 -17.41
C ALA A 609 1.68 60.38 -18.17
N ALA A 610 2.39 59.80 -19.14
CA ALA A 610 3.34 60.52 -20.00
C ALA A 610 2.61 61.51 -20.94
N ASP A 611 1.46 61.14 -21.50
CA ASP A 611 0.65 62.05 -22.32
C ASP A 611 0.08 63.19 -21.47
N PHE A 612 -0.34 62.90 -20.24
CA PHE A 612 -0.77 63.89 -19.25
C PHE A 612 0.38 64.85 -18.94
N ALA A 613 1.53 64.36 -18.47
CA ALA A 613 2.67 65.19 -18.08
C ALA A 613 3.22 66.07 -19.23
N SER A 614 3.14 65.59 -20.47
CA SER A 614 3.67 66.33 -21.64
C SER A 614 2.68 67.36 -22.21
N ARG A 615 1.37 67.19 -21.99
CA ARG A 615 0.33 68.04 -22.61
C ARG A 615 -0.50 68.84 -21.62
N SER A 616 -0.61 68.39 -20.37
CA SER A 616 -1.37 69.10 -19.35
C SER A 616 -0.60 70.35 -18.94
N GLN A 617 -1.27 71.50 -18.99
CA GLN A 617 -0.64 72.77 -18.62
C GLN A 617 -1.20 73.31 -17.29
N ILE A 618 -2.44 72.94 -16.93
CA ILE A 618 -3.22 73.67 -15.92
C ILE A 618 -3.94 72.73 -14.92
N SER A 619 -4.39 71.55 -15.35
CA SER A 619 -5.22 70.65 -14.52
C SER A 619 -4.42 70.04 -13.37
N LEU A 620 -4.83 70.34 -12.12
CA LEU A 620 -4.43 69.58 -10.96
C LEU A 620 -5.42 68.42 -10.75
N LEU A 621 -4.88 67.21 -10.70
CA LEU A 621 -5.63 66.03 -10.28
C LEU A 621 -6.09 66.21 -8.83
N SER A 622 -7.29 65.72 -8.52
CA SER A 622 -7.83 65.73 -7.16
C SER A 622 -8.13 67.11 -6.55
N ASN A 623 -8.36 68.16 -7.36
CA ASN A 623 -8.74 69.50 -6.87
C ASN A 623 -10.20 69.88 -7.22
N VAL A 624 -11.10 69.76 -6.24
CA VAL A 624 -12.56 69.97 -6.41
C VAL A 624 -12.89 71.38 -6.87
N TRP A 625 -12.34 72.39 -6.20
CA TRP A 625 -12.63 73.79 -6.50
C TRP A 625 -12.17 74.19 -7.89
N GLN A 626 -11.02 73.66 -8.32
CA GLN A 626 -10.54 73.87 -9.68
C GLN A 626 -11.48 73.23 -10.71
N ALA A 627 -12.00 72.03 -10.44
CA ALA A 627 -12.93 71.35 -11.34
C ALA A 627 -14.24 72.14 -11.52
N VAL A 628 -14.77 72.74 -10.46
CA VAL A 628 -16.00 73.55 -10.52
C VAL A 628 -15.75 74.92 -11.12
N ALA A 629 -14.69 75.63 -10.70
CA ALA A 629 -14.34 76.95 -11.20
C ALA A 629 -14.13 76.95 -12.72
N GLN A 630 -13.49 75.91 -13.25
CA GLN A 630 -13.26 75.76 -14.68
C GLN A 630 -14.55 75.66 -15.51
N ILE A 631 -15.61 75.04 -14.98
CA ILE A 631 -16.91 75.00 -15.67
C ILE A 631 -17.55 76.39 -15.60
N ALA A 632 -17.50 77.06 -14.45
CA ALA A 632 -18.08 78.38 -14.23
C ALA A 632 -17.40 79.50 -15.04
N GLU A 633 -16.12 79.34 -15.41
CA GLU A 633 -15.41 80.30 -16.26
C GLU A 633 -15.85 80.27 -17.73
N ASN A 634 -16.48 79.19 -18.20
CA ASN A 634 -16.98 79.13 -19.56
C ASN A 634 -18.35 79.83 -19.66
N PRO A 635 -18.53 80.87 -20.51
CA PRO A 635 -19.75 81.68 -20.53
C PRO A 635 -21.00 80.89 -20.95
N VAL A 636 -20.85 79.86 -21.80
CA VAL A 636 -21.97 79.01 -22.23
C VAL A 636 -22.33 78.01 -21.13
N ALA A 637 -21.33 77.43 -20.47
CA ALA A 637 -21.56 76.50 -19.37
C ALA A 637 -22.10 77.22 -18.12
N ALA A 638 -21.65 78.45 -17.84
CA ALA A 638 -22.14 79.28 -16.76
C ALA A 638 -23.63 79.64 -16.92
N GLU A 639 -24.07 79.98 -18.14
CA GLU A 639 -25.49 80.23 -18.45
C GLU A 639 -26.35 78.98 -18.21
N ILE A 640 -25.83 77.79 -18.58
CA ILE A 640 -26.50 76.52 -18.33
C ILE A 640 -26.55 76.24 -16.83
N LEU A 641 -25.44 76.43 -16.10
CA LEU A 641 -25.34 76.25 -14.65
C LEU A 641 -26.35 77.11 -13.88
N GLU A 642 -26.58 78.36 -14.30
CA GLU A 642 -27.55 79.27 -13.69
C GLU A 642 -29.01 78.78 -13.85
N ARG A 643 -29.31 78.03 -14.92
CA ARG A 643 -30.65 77.54 -15.25
C ARG A 643 -30.89 76.08 -14.88
N ALA A 644 -29.82 75.31 -14.69
CA ALA A 644 -29.87 73.88 -14.47
C ALA A 644 -30.24 73.45 -13.04
N ASP A 645 -30.44 74.40 -12.11
CA ASP A 645 -30.70 74.13 -10.67
C ASP A 645 -31.84 73.13 -10.41
N MET A 646 -32.85 73.10 -11.29
CA MET A 646 -34.01 72.19 -11.20
C MET A 646 -34.13 71.23 -12.40
N MET A 647 -33.10 71.12 -13.23
CA MET A 647 -33.11 70.30 -14.43
C MET A 647 -32.37 68.97 -14.23
N THR A 648 -32.87 67.90 -14.84
CA THR A 648 -32.14 66.62 -14.93
C THR A 648 -31.09 66.65 -16.04
N ASP A 649 -30.06 65.79 -15.95
CA ASP A 649 -29.02 65.64 -17.00
C ASP A 649 -29.62 65.40 -18.40
N LYS A 650 -30.76 64.67 -18.46
CA LYS A 650 -31.47 64.41 -19.72
C LYS A 650 -32.14 65.65 -20.28
N GLU A 651 -32.70 66.50 -19.42
CA GLU A 651 -33.33 67.76 -19.82
C GLU A 651 -32.29 68.78 -20.27
N VAL A 652 -31.17 68.89 -19.56
CA VAL A 652 -30.02 69.71 -19.96
C VAL A 652 -29.47 69.25 -21.31
N SER A 653 -29.24 67.94 -21.51
CA SER A 653 -28.76 67.40 -22.79
C SER A 653 -29.75 67.66 -23.94
N LYS A 654 -31.06 67.58 -23.68
CA LYS A 654 -32.10 67.88 -24.67
C LYS A 654 -32.12 69.36 -25.04
N GLU A 655 -31.97 70.26 -24.08
CA GLU A 655 -31.92 71.71 -24.31
C GLU A 655 -30.67 72.11 -25.11
N VAL A 656 -29.50 71.58 -24.74
CA VAL A 656 -28.24 71.77 -25.46
C VAL A 656 -28.36 71.31 -26.92
N LYS A 657 -29.03 70.17 -27.17
CA LYS A 657 -29.26 69.64 -28.52
C LYS A 657 -30.32 70.42 -29.30
N ALA A 658 -31.31 70.99 -28.62
CA ALA A 658 -32.41 71.76 -29.21
C ALA A 658 -32.00 73.20 -29.59
N GLY A 659 -30.97 73.78 -28.95
CA GLY A 659 -30.45 75.10 -29.28
C GLY A 659 -29.97 75.22 -30.74
N ALA A 660 -30.39 76.29 -31.42
CA ALA A 660 -30.00 76.59 -32.81
C ALA A 660 -28.59 77.22 -32.92
N ASP A 661 -27.98 77.61 -31.79
CA ASP A 661 -26.66 78.23 -31.76
C ASP A 661 -25.55 77.19 -32.01
N PRO A 662 -24.75 77.32 -33.09
CA PRO A 662 -23.62 76.44 -33.35
C PRO A 662 -22.57 76.44 -32.23
N MET A 663 -22.49 77.49 -31.39
CA MET A 663 -21.62 77.49 -30.20
C MET A 663 -22.10 76.52 -29.10
N ARG A 664 -23.43 76.35 -28.92
CA ARG A 664 -23.99 75.41 -27.92
C ARG A 664 -23.83 73.94 -28.32
N LYS A 665 -23.65 73.64 -29.60
CA LYS A 665 -23.37 72.29 -30.13
C LYS A 665 -21.87 71.98 -30.26
N GLY A 666 -21.01 72.95 -29.97
CA GLY A 666 -19.55 72.85 -30.10
C GLY A 666 -18.89 72.10 -28.93
N ARG A 667 -17.65 71.67 -29.15
CA ARG A 667 -16.79 71.15 -28.07
C ARG A 667 -16.26 72.31 -27.23
N VAL A 668 -16.37 72.19 -25.92
CA VAL A 668 -15.85 73.19 -24.99
C VAL A 668 -14.42 72.84 -24.60
N LEU A 669 -13.49 73.70 -24.99
CA LEU A 669 -12.11 73.71 -24.51
C LEU A 669 -12.02 74.67 -23.33
N ILE A 670 -11.50 74.19 -22.21
CA ILE A 670 -11.19 75.07 -21.07
C ILE A 670 -9.70 75.45 -21.20
N LYS A 671 -9.44 76.69 -21.63
CA LYS A 671 -8.12 77.32 -21.58
C LYS A 671 -8.22 78.51 -20.63
N ILE A 672 -7.63 78.37 -19.45
CA ILE A 672 -7.54 79.48 -18.49
C ILE A 672 -6.34 80.35 -18.89
N LYS A 673 -6.50 81.67 -18.77
CA LYS A 673 -5.43 82.65 -18.98
C LYS A 673 -4.45 82.68 -17.82
#